data_AF-A0A2E7HNK8-F1
#
_entry.id   AF-A0A2E7HNK8-F1
#
_cell.length_a   1.000
_cell.length_b   1.000
_cell.length_c   1.000
_cell.angle_alpha   90.00
_cell.angle_beta   90.00
_cell.angle_gamma   90.00
#
_symmetry.space_group_name_H-M   'P 1'
#
loop_
_entity.id
_entity.type
_entity.pdbx_description
1 polymer ?
#
loop_
_entity_poly.entity_id
_entity_poly.type
_entity_poly.pdbx_seq_one_letter_code
_entity_poly.pdbx_strand_id
1 'polypeptide(L)'
;MAKFVSFNKGKFGSIAFLPFFVVFGILGFASPVFFGTVSEDTLQDVGEGSKTIDQETLRQMRQNNLGPAEMLLPLTSLAKQKKFGEDIKAKKMEHPELAISGGGSIFDMLTFNDYFGGLDRFNLDRGRFEAFLVYNRATTRGDLLERLKDNSSNDNVQAILQSIPTEGRPGNFWARLLEDPLVSTFSGVKLAELDGFRFFPNRRVILSVGARSPTEIEVNATEAQIRDLCLEEARSGFEDFTGEIESFVVTKKGTDATVSSLDGNVSLYKLDFTEYALRSATLKMGRTGDGGYAVIIGGVVDLNGKLENHGRWLPYPMLIPMMVGTAMSLEKDYYSSDAAFEIGGLSQQMLNGDLESKERIRSFYWAAHQLARKMNFMQMAELTQSCPDLQAVFDLAGLIRMRSAPLAEATGKIKSAKRNLLFPSVGEKASPVDLNELEDNKTSAGKKFEEDLRIIYAATLLSGDPSAVLKFVESYPVYEKDGDKIAAEAALEDIKLAMSYGSESLRHLLARNQPIHRKGPVLDFVSPVFPFLGGKVITHLSHSHHSLALFLKLTFLGTAFFSLLLFLSQVLPKPEFKRTECHFGLRWIRRFSAALLWGLLTILALEPTLLQTPRGQVSVAGFDFALANLLSYANEESMEDNLTGVTWIIAGTFLAIQIVIFMFCFSRISEVKKEEMKPSLKLNLLDNEENLFDLGLYVGLGGTVFSLILLLVLGTKNDALIGAYTSTLFGILFVAALKIFVVRPYRNHLLVKQADEKRYEP
;
A
#
# COMPACT_ATOMS: atom_id res chain seq x y z
N MET A 1 77.66 -2.35 0.96
CA MET A 1 76.99 -3.18 -0.07
C MET A 1 76.87 -4.67 0.35
N ALA A 2 76.44 -4.96 1.58
CA ALA A 2 76.25 -6.35 2.05
C ALA A 2 75.15 -6.49 3.13
N LYS A 3 74.16 -5.59 3.13
CA LYS A 3 73.06 -5.58 4.13
C LYS A 3 71.65 -5.48 3.51
N PHE A 4 71.52 -5.81 2.22
CA PHE A 4 70.26 -5.71 1.48
C PHE A 4 69.75 -7.04 0.87
N VAL A 5 70.41 -8.17 1.13
CA VAL A 5 70.13 -9.43 0.39
C VAL A 5 69.26 -10.44 1.18
N SER A 6 68.88 -10.17 2.43
CA SER A 6 68.00 -11.10 3.19
C SER A 6 66.53 -10.67 3.27
N PHE A 7 66.06 -9.78 2.39
CA PHE A 7 64.62 -9.49 2.26
C PHE A 7 63.87 -10.65 1.57
N ASN A 8 63.69 -11.72 2.35
CA ASN A 8 62.47 -12.50 2.48
C ASN A 8 61.78 -12.94 1.17
N LYS A 9 62.21 -14.07 0.60
CA LYS A 9 61.50 -14.80 -0.48
C LYS A 9 60.02 -15.10 -0.16
N GLY A 10 59.62 -15.05 1.12
CA GLY A 10 58.21 -15.17 1.54
C GLY A 10 57.35 -13.91 1.36
N LYS A 11 57.95 -12.71 1.21
CA LYS A 11 57.20 -11.44 1.04
C LYS A 11 56.75 -11.19 -0.41
N PHE A 12 57.46 -11.70 -1.41
CA PHE A 12 57.06 -11.55 -2.82
C PHE A 12 55.81 -12.37 -3.18
N GLY A 13 55.61 -13.52 -2.53
CA GLY A 13 54.40 -14.33 -2.70
C GLY A 13 53.13 -13.69 -2.13
N SER A 14 53.25 -12.76 -1.16
CA SER A 14 52.08 -12.12 -0.55
C SER A 14 51.48 -11.04 -1.45
N ILE A 15 52.30 -10.31 -2.21
CA ILE A 15 51.83 -9.30 -3.17
C ILE A 15 50.90 -9.91 -4.22
N ALA A 16 51.04 -11.20 -4.53
CA ALA A 16 50.20 -11.88 -5.52
C ALA A 16 48.72 -12.00 -5.12
N PHE A 17 48.37 -11.96 -3.82
CA PHE A 17 46.96 -12.08 -3.37
C PHE A 17 46.20 -10.75 -3.32
N LEU A 18 46.91 -9.62 -3.31
CA LEU A 18 46.31 -8.28 -3.30
C LEU A 18 45.51 -7.98 -4.60
N PRO A 19 46.01 -8.29 -5.82
CA PRO A 19 45.23 -8.15 -7.05
C PRO A 19 43.93 -8.95 -7.04
N PHE A 20 43.95 -10.17 -6.50
CA PHE A 20 42.74 -11.00 -6.40
C PHE A 20 41.71 -10.37 -5.45
N PHE A 21 42.14 -9.83 -4.30
CA PHE A 21 41.25 -9.07 -3.42
C PHE A 21 40.63 -7.87 -4.15
N VAL A 22 41.42 -7.11 -4.92
CA VAL A 22 40.94 -5.94 -5.66
C VAL A 22 39.92 -6.35 -6.73
N VAL A 23 40.23 -7.36 -7.55
CA VAL A 23 39.33 -7.80 -8.64
C VAL A 23 38.03 -8.40 -8.09
N PHE A 24 38.10 -9.34 -7.15
CA PHE A 24 36.90 -9.95 -6.57
C PHE A 24 36.12 -8.98 -5.69
N GLY A 25 36.83 -8.05 -5.01
CA GLY A 25 36.20 -6.96 -4.29
C GLY A 25 35.38 -6.07 -5.22
N ILE A 26 35.97 -5.61 -6.33
CA ILE A 26 35.27 -4.81 -7.34
C ILE A 26 34.03 -5.55 -7.87
N LEU A 27 34.19 -6.83 -8.23
CA LEU A 27 33.07 -7.65 -8.74
C LEU A 27 31.97 -7.88 -7.69
N GLY A 28 32.33 -8.08 -6.42
CA GLY A 28 31.38 -8.29 -5.34
C GLY A 28 30.63 -7.02 -4.93
N PHE A 29 31.35 -5.90 -4.77
CA PHE A 29 30.77 -4.63 -4.35
C PHE A 29 29.95 -3.96 -5.46
N ALA A 30 30.42 -3.98 -6.71
CA ALA A 30 29.69 -3.36 -7.82
C ALA A 30 28.67 -4.28 -8.49
N SER A 31 28.48 -5.51 -8.01
CA SER A 31 27.41 -6.39 -8.48
C SER A 31 26.04 -5.74 -8.24
N PRO A 32 25.24 -5.48 -9.30
CA PRO A 32 23.96 -4.76 -9.28
C PRO A 32 22.81 -5.68 -8.82
N VAL A 33 23.03 -6.41 -7.73
CA VAL A 33 22.09 -7.38 -7.17
C VAL A 33 22.01 -7.12 -5.68
N PHE A 34 20.82 -6.90 -5.16
CA PHE A 34 20.58 -6.63 -3.76
C PHE A 34 19.42 -7.49 -3.27
N PHE A 35 19.34 -7.75 -1.96
CA PHE A 35 18.29 -8.59 -1.37
C PHE A 35 16.99 -7.81 -1.18
N GLY A 36 17.09 -6.57 -0.70
CA GLY A 36 15.93 -5.74 -0.34
C GLY A 36 15.69 -4.54 -1.27
N THR A 37 16.50 -4.35 -2.31
CA THR A 37 16.42 -3.18 -3.20
C THR A 37 16.67 -3.56 -4.65
N VAL A 38 16.18 -2.79 -5.61
CA VAL A 38 16.47 -2.97 -7.04
C VAL A 38 17.60 -2.02 -7.46
N SER A 39 18.57 -2.49 -8.25
CA SER A 39 19.64 -1.60 -8.71
C SER A 39 19.17 -0.72 -9.86
N GLU A 40 19.70 0.50 -9.94
CA GLU A 40 19.46 1.39 -11.07
C GLU A 40 20.00 0.81 -12.38
N ASP A 41 21.18 0.19 -12.37
CA ASP A 41 21.82 -0.35 -13.56
C ASP A 41 21.01 -1.53 -14.15
N THR A 42 20.34 -2.33 -13.31
CA THR A 42 19.40 -3.36 -13.79
C THR A 42 18.15 -2.77 -14.42
N LEU A 43 17.64 -1.66 -13.88
CA LEU A 43 16.48 -0.99 -14.46
C LEU A 43 16.83 -0.38 -15.82
N GLN A 44 18.03 0.20 -15.95
CA GLN A 44 18.52 0.71 -17.23
C GLN A 44 18.66 -0.39 -18.29
N ASP A 45 19.21 -1.56 -17.92
CA ASP A 45 19.39 -2.73 -18.80
C ASP A 45 18.03 -3.30 -19.24
N VAL A 46 17.10 -3.50 -18.30
CA VAL A 46 15.73 -4.00 -18.60
C VAL A 46 14.91 -2.99 -19.40
N GLY A 47 15.13 -1.70 -19.17
CA GLY A 47 14.47 -0.62 -19.90
C GLY A 47 14.97 -0.42 -21.33
N GLU A 48 16.13 -0.98 -21.68
CA GLU A 48 16.74 -0.77 -23.00
C GLU A 48 15.82 -1.27 -24.13
N GLY A 49 15.49 -0.38 -25.07
CA GLY A 49 14.59 -0.68 -26.18
C GLY A 49 13.09 -0.67 -25.86
N SER A 50 12.71 -0.44 -24.60
CA SER A 50 11.30 -0.30 -24.20
C SER A 50 10.73 1.09 -24.51
N LYS A 51 9.39 1.22 -24.47
CA LYS A 51 8.72 2.52 -24.72
C LYS A 51 9.09 3.51 -23.62
N THR A 52 9.55 4.70 -24.02
CA THR A 52 9.89 5.80 -23.10
C THR A 52 8.77 6.84 -23.01
N ILE A 53 8.78 7.66 -21.95
CA ILE A 53 7.82 8.78 -21.77
C ILE A 53 7.82 9.71 -22.99
N ASP A 54 8.98 9.98 -23.58
CA ASP A 54 9.09 10.82 -24.77
C ASP A 54 8.36 10.21 -25.98
N GLN A 55 8.49 8.90 -26.19
CA GLN A 55 7.83 8.20 -27.29
C GLN A 55 6.32 8.14 -27.06
N GLU A 56 5.89 7.92 -25.81
CA GLU A 56 4.49 7.92 -25.43
C GLU A 56 3.86 9.31 -25.57
N THR A 57 4.55 10.36 -25.12
CA THR A 57 4.12 11.76 -25.33
C THR A 57 3.97 12.07 -26.82
N LEU A 58 4.91 11.63 -27.65
CA LEU A 58 4.84 11.80 -29.10
C LEU A 58 3.67 11.01 -29.72
N ARG A 59 3.36 9.81 -29.23
CA ARG A 59 2.18 9.01 -29.64
C ARG A 59 0.90 9.80 -29.37
N GLN A 60 0.74 10.31 -28.15
CA GLN A 60 -0.42 11.11 -27.74
C GLN A 60 -0.55 12.38 -28.61
N MET A 61 0.55 13.08 -28.87
CA MET A 61 0.53 14.27 -29.74
C MET A 61 0.16 13.97 -31.19
N ARG A 62 0.55 12.81 -31.73
CA ARG A 62 0.16 12.36 -33.09
C ARG A 62 -1.34 12.02 -33.17
N GLN A 63 -1.90 11.50 -32.08
CA GLN A 63 -3.33 11.22 -31.95
C GLN A 63 -4.16 12.46 -31.62
N ASN A 64 -3.54 13.64 -31.53
CA ASN A 64 -4.16 14.90 -31.08
C ASN A 64 -4.71 14.85 -29.64
N ASN A 65 -4.20 13.95 -28.81
CA ASN A 65 -4.50 13.85 -27.38
C ASN A 65 -3.67 14.86 -26.58
N LEU A 66 -4.04 16.14 -26.66
CA LEU A 66 -3.29 17.25 -26.06
C LEU A 66 -3.25 17.22 -24.53
N GLY A 67 -4.32 16.75 -23.90
CA GLY A 67 -4.48 16.61 -22.45
C GLY A 67 -3.53 15.58 -21.85
N PRO A 68 -3.56 14.32 -22.31
CA PRO A 68 -2.56 13.32 -21.93
C PRO A 68 -1.13 13.80 -22.18
N ALA A 69 -0.85 14.41 -23.34
CA ALA A 69 0.49 14.94 -23.65
C ALA A 69 0.94 16.04 -22.67
N GLU A 70 0.02 16.91 -22.23
CA GLU A 70 0.29 17.96 -21.24
C GLU A 70 0.61 17.39 -19.85
N MET A 71 -0.02 16.29 -19.44
CA MET A 71 0.31 15.60 -18.18
C MET A 71 1.69 14.96 -18.21
N LEU A 72 2.11 14.43 -19.37
CA LEU A 72 3.41 13.78 -19.53
C LEU A 72 4.55 14.77 -19.75
N LEU A 73 4.28 15.96 -20.30
CA LEU A 73 5.27 16.96 -20.68
C LEU A 73 6.33 17.25 -19.60
N PRO A 74 5.98 17.45 -18.31
CA PRO A 74 6.95 17.75 -17.25
C PRO A 74 7.89 16.58 -16.92
N LEU A 75 7.56 15.37 -17.36
CA LEU A 75 8.32 14.14 -17.14
C LEU A 75 9.19 13.79 -18.37
N THR A 76 9.03 14.51 -19.48
CA THR A 76 9.85 14.31 -20.69
C THR A 76 11.27 14.84 -20.54
N SER A 77 12.16 14.44 -21.44
CA SER A 77 13.54 14.94 -21.47
C SER A 77 13.58 16.46 -21.67
N LEU A 78 14.45 17.15 -20.92
CA LEU A 78 14.60 18.62 -20.96
C LEU A 78 14.80 19.17 -22.38
N ALA A 79 15.49 18.42 -23.25
CA ALA A 79 15.74 18.81 -24.64
C ALA A 79 14.46 18.86 -25.49
N LYS A 80 13.50 17.96 -25.26
CA LYS A 80 12.25 17.88 -26.03
C LYS A 80 11.08 18.62 -25.40
N GLN A 81 11.13 18.83 -24.10
CA GLN A 81 10.09 19.50 -23.32
C GLN A 81 9.70 20.87 -23.91
N LYS A 82 10.67 21.69 -24.31
CA LYS A 82 10.39 23.00 -24.92
C LYS A 82 9.65 22.86 -26.27
N LYS A 83 10.13 21.96 -27.13
CA LYS A 83 9.54 21.71 -28.45
C LYS A 83 8.11 21.19 -28.33
N PHE A 84 7.89 20.15 -27.52
CA PHE A 84 6.56 19.60 -27.28
C PHE A 84 5.61 20.64 -26.67
N GLY A 85 6.11 21.48 -25.75
CA GLY A 85 5.32 22.56 -25.16
C GLY A 85 4.89 23.63 -26.17
N GLU A 86 5.75 24.02 -27.11
CA GLU A 86 5.41 24.96 -28.20
C GLU A 86 4.39 24.35 -29.16
N ASP A 87 4.57 23.10 -29.55
CA ASP A 87 3.65 22.36 -30.44
C ASP A 87 2.25 22.21 -29.81
N ILE A 88 2.16 21.88 -28.51
CA ILE A 88 0.88 21.79 -27.78
C ILE A 88 0.18 23.15 -27.76
N LYS A 89 0.93 24.24 -27.49
CA LYS A 89 0.35 25.59 -27.48
C LYS A 89 -0.15 26.01 -28.85
N ALA A 90 0.61 25.73 -29.92
CA ALA A 90 0.20 26.03 -31.29
C ALA A 90 -1.10 25.32 -31.65
N LYS A 91 -1.21 24.01 -31.37
CA LYS A 91 -2.43 23.23 -31.62
C LYS A 91 -3.64 23.73 -30.82
N LYS A 92 -3.46 24.14 -29.56
CA LYS A 92 -4.55 24.74 -28.75
C LYS A 92 -5.03 26.09 -29.32
N MET A 93 -4.14 26.87 -29.95
CA MET A 93 -4.51 28.12 -30.62
C MET A 93 -5.24 27.90 -31.94
N GLU A 94 -4.83 26.89 -32.70
CA GLU A 94 -5.44 26.52 -33.98
C GLU A 94 -6.84 25.88 -33.79
N HIS A 95 -6.99 25.05 -32.75
CA HIS A 95 -8.22 24.34 -32.44
C HIS A 95 -8.61 24.48 -30.96
N PRO A 96 -9.35 25.53 -30.58
CA PRO A 96 -9.77 25.77 -29.20
C PRO A 96 -10.64 24.65 -28.61
N GLU A 97 -11.40 23.90 -29.43
CA GLU A 97 -12.18 22.74 -28.96
C GLU A 97 -11.31 21.62 -28.34
N LEU A 98 -10.08 21.45 -28.81
CA LEU A 98 -9.15 20.45 -28.28
C LEU A 98 -8.66 20.79 -26.88
N ALA A 99 -8.68 22.06 -26.50
CA ALA A 99 -8.32 22.50 -25.16
C ALA A 99 -9.36 22.06 -24.11
N ILE A 100 -10.64 21.98 -24.50
CA ILE A 100 -11.74 21.60 -23.60
C ILE A 100 -11.88 20.08 -23.49
N SER A 101 -11.88 19.38 -24.62
CA SER A 101 -11.98 17.91 -24.65
C SER A 101 -10.73 17.23 -24.09
N GLY A 102 -9.59 17.93 -24.10
CA GLY A 102 -8.29 17.33 -23.81
C GLY A 102 -7.71 16.58 -25.00
N GLY A 103 -8.27 16.74 -26.20
CA GLY A 103 -7.82 16.10 -27.42
C GLY A 103 -8.73 14.98 -27.91
N GLY A 104 -8.31 14.31 -28.98
CA GLY A 104 -9.03 13.18 -29.57
C GLY A 104 -8.89 13.11 -31.10
N SER A 105 -9.22 11.96 -31.66
CA SER A 105 -9.36 11.82 -33.12
C SER A 105 -10.48 12.73 -33.65
N ILE A 106 -10.55 12.92 -34.96
CA ILE A 106 -11.65 13.67 -35.58
C ILE A 106 -13.01 13.05 -35.20
N PHE A 107 -13.07 11.72 -35.03
CA PHE A 107 -14.27 11.01 -34.59
C PHE A 107 -14.62 11.27 -33.13
N ASP A 108 -13.62 11.40 -32.25
CA ASP A 108 -13.84 11.79 -30.85
C ASP A 108 -14.30 13.25 -30.75
N MET A 109 -13.81 14.13 -31.63
CA MET A 109 -14.28 15.52 -31.71
C MET A 109 -15.71 15.62 -32.25
N LEU A 110 -16.09 14.82 -33.25
CA LEU A 110 -17.46 14.73 -33.74
C LEU A 110 -18.38 14.20 -32.64
N THR A 111 -17.98 13.09 -32.00
CA THR A 111 -18.61 12.55 -30.79
C THR A 111 -18.75 13.63 -29.72
N PHE A 112 -17.69 14.37 -29.42
CA PHE A 112 -17.72 15.42 -28.40
C PHE A 112 -18.71 16.53 -28.79
N ASN A 113 -18.68 17.00 -30.03
CA ASN A 113 -19.63 18.02 -30.50
C ASN A 113 -21.07 17.52 -30.51
N ASP A 114 -21.29 16.27 -30.91
CA ASP A 114 -22.59 15.62 -30.97
C ASP A 114 -23.17 15.43 -29.57
N TYR A 115 -22.40 14.86 -28.63
CA TYR A 115 -22.87 14.54 -27.28
C TYR A 115 -22.86 15.74 -26.32
N PHE A 116 -21.96 16.71 -26.48
CA PHE A 116 -21.85 17.88 -25.60
C PHE A 116 -22.46 19.16 -26.20
N GLY A 117 -22.93 19.12 -27.44
CA GLY A 117 -23.65 20.22 -28.10
C GLY A 117 -22.75 21.42 -28.41
N GLY A 118 -21.56 21.13 -28.96
CA GLY A 118 -20.56 22.11 -29.39
C GLY A 118 -19.69 22.72 -28.28
N LEU A 119 -18.85 23.69 -28.69
CA LEU A 119 -17.80 24.29 -27.88
C LEU A 119 -18.37 25.06 -26.68
N ASP A 120 -18.01 24.61 -25.47
CA ASP A 120 -18.40 25.28 -24.24
C ASP A 120 -17.56 26.54 -23.98
N ARG A 121 -18.01 27.65 -24.58
CA ARG A 121 -17.39 28.98 -24.37
C ARG A 121 -17.34 29.38 -22.89
N PHE A 122 -18.35 29.02 -22.09
CA PHE A 122 -18.41 29.37 -20.68
C PHE A 122 -17.30 28.69 -19.85
N ASN A 123 -17.04 27.41 -20.11
CA ASN A 123 -15.95 26.69 -19.44
C ASN A 123 -14.58 27.05 -20.03
N LEU A 124 -14.50 27.36 -21.34
CA LEU A 124 -13.28 27.84 -21.98
C LEU A 124 -12.82 29.18 -21.42
N ASP A 125 -13.72 30.16 -21.28
CA ASP A 125 -13.42 31.49 -20.74
C ASP A 125 -12.97 31.43 -19.27
N ARG A 126 -13.37 30.39 -18.54
CA ARG A 126 -13.02 30.16 -17.12
C ARG A 126 -11.85 29.20 -16.93
N GLY A 127 -11.30 28.63 -18.00
CA GLY A 127 -10.20 27.66 -17.97
C GLY A 127 -10.55 26.38 -17.21
N ARG A 128 -11.81 25.95 -17.19
CA ARG A 128 -12.27 24.79 -16.41
C ARG A 128 -12.51 23.60 -17.31
N PHE A 129 -11.53 22.71 -17.40
CA PHE A 129 -11.53 21.58 -18.34
C PHE A 129 -11.73 20.21 -17.67
N GLU A 130 -12.19 20.18 -16.41
CA GLU A 130 -12.45 18.95 -15.67
C GLU A 130 -13.56 18.12 -16.34
N ALA A 131 -13.35 16.80 -16.50
CA ALA A 131 -14.31 15.89 -17.13
C ALA A 131 -15.68 15.94 -16.45
N PHE A 132 -15.71 16.12 -15.12
CA PHE A 132 -16.96 16.27 -14.38
C PHE A 132 -17.81 17.45 -14.86
N LEU A 133 -17.20 18.58 -15.21
CA LEU A 133 -17.94 19.75 -15.68
C LEU A 133 -18.54 19.52 -17.07
N VAL A 134 -17.82 18.79 -17.90
CA VAL A 134 -18.27 18.35 -19.23
C VAL A 134 -19.48 17.42 -19.09
N TYR A 135 -19.39 16.40 -18.23
CA TYR A 135 -20.50 15.50 -17.93
C TYR A 135 -21.70 16.22 -17.30
N ASN A 136 -21.46 17.13 -16.35
CA ASN A 136 -22.52 17.88 -15.70
C ASN A 136 -23.28 18.74 -16.70
N ARG A 137 -22.58 19.44 -17.60
CA ARG A 137 -23.22 20.25 -18.63
C ARG A 137 -24.09 19.40 -19.57
N ALA A 138 -23.57 18.29 -20.08
CA ALA A 138 -24.35 17.42 -20.96
C ALA A 138 -25.58 16.84 -20.26
N THR A 139 -25.44 16.48 -18.99
CA THR A 139 -26.55 15.98 -18.17
C THR A 139 -27.62 17.06 -17.96
N THR A 140 -27.22 18.29 -17.63
CA THR A 140 -28.17 19.40 -17.43
C THR A 140 -28.91 19.83 -18.69
N ARG A 141 -28.34 19.61 -19.87
CA ARG A 141 -29.00 19.89 -21.15
C ARG A 141 -30.10 18.88 -21.48
N GLY A 142 -30.09 17.69 -20.88
CA GLY A 142 -31.09 16.64 -21.12
C GLY A 142 -30.86 15.84 -22.41
N ASP A 143 -30.40 16.49 -23.47
CA ASP A 143 -30.20 15.90 -24.81
C ASP A 143 -29.36 14.62 -24.82
N LEU A 144 -28.31 14.54 -23.99
CA LEU A 144 -27.42 13.37 -23.94
C LEU A 144 -28.14 12.12 -23.42
N LEU A 145 -28.95 12.29 -22.37
CA LEU A 145 -29.66 11.19 -21.74
C LEU A 145 -30.74 10.61 -22.67
N GLU A 146 -31.47 11.49 -23.37
CA GLU A 146 -32.49 11.08 -24.34
C GLU A 146 -31.87 10.35 -25.53
N ARG A 147 -30.79 10.89 -26.10
CA ARG A 147 -30.08 10.25 -27.22
C ARG A 147 -29.50 8.90 -26.86
N LEU A 148 -28.92 8.75 -25.68
CA LEU A 148 -28.37 7.45 -25.25
C LEU A 148 -29.49 6.42 -25.06
N LYS A 149 -30.66 6.83 -24.57
CA LYS A 149 -31.82 5.94 -24.44
C LYS A 149 -32.36 5.50 -25.80
N ASP A 150 -32.45 6.41 -26.76
CA ASP A 150 -33.07 6.16 -28.06
C ASP A 150 -32.12 5.44 -29.05
N ASN A 151 -30.81 5.68 -28.96
CA ASN A 151 -29.84 5.20 -29.96
C ASN A 151 -28.93 4.05 -29.49
N SER A 152 -28.76 3.82 -28.18
CA SER A 152 -27.85 2.75 -27.70
C SER A 152 -28.53 1.38 -27.76
N SER A 153 -27.86 0.43 -28.40
CA SER A 153 -28.26 -0.99 -28.43
C SER A 153 -27.55 -1.86 -27.39
N ASN A 154 -26.68 -1.26 -26.57
CA ASN A 154 -25.88 -1.98 -25.59
C ASN A 154 -26.64 -2.18 -24.27
N ASP A 155 -26.89 -3.45 -23.91
CA ASP A 155 -27.62 -3.83 -22.70
C ASP A 155 -26.99 -3.28 -21.41
N ASN A 156 -25.66 -3.17 -21.36
CA ASN A 156 -24.94 -2.63 -20.20
C ASN A 156 -25.15 -1.11 -20.07
N VAL A 157 -25.14 -0.40 -21.19
CA VAL A 157 -25.43 1.04 -21.24
C VAL A 157 -26.88 1.28 -20.83
N GLN A 158 -27.81 0.50 -21.39
CA GLN A 158 -29.22 0.56 -21.01
C GLN A 158 -29.42 0.28 -19.51
N ALA A 159 -28.75 -0.72 -18.93
CA ALA A 159 -28.83 -0.99 -17.50
C ALA A 159 -28.38 0.21 -16.65
N ILE A 160 -27.29 0.89 -17.03
CA ILE A 160 -26.86 2.14 -16.37
C ILE A 160 -27.92 3.23 -16.52
N LEU A 161 -28.43 3.47 -17.72
CA LEU A 161 -29.43 4.51 -17.95
C LEU A 161 -30.73 4.25 -17.19
N GLN A 162 -31.15 3.00 -17.07
CA GLN A 162 -32.32 2.59 -16.30
C GLN A 162 -32.12 2.76 -14.78
N SER A 163 -30.87 2.75 -14.31
CA SER A 163 -30.54 3.02 -12.92
C SER A 163 -30.58 4.50 -12.53
N ILE A 164 -30.58 5.42 -13.51
CA ILE A 164 -30.59 6.86 -13.23
C ILE A 164 -31.99 7.28 -12.74
N PRO A 165 -32.11 7.92 -11.56
CA PRO A 165 -33.39 8.38 -11.07
C PRO A 165 -33.91 9.54 -11.92
N THR A 166 -34.99 9.30 -12.67
CA THR A 166 -35.65 10.32 -13.51
C THR A 166 -36.71 11.13 -12.75
N GLU A 167 -37.07 10.73 -11.52
CA GLU A 167 -38.33 11.12 -10.88
C GLU A 167 -38.16 11.85 -9.54
N GLY A 168 -37.00 12.47 -9.34
CA GLY A 168 -36.71 13.30 -8.16
C GLY A 168 -35.89 12.58 -7.08
N ARG A 169 -35.61 13.28 -5.98
CA ARG A 169 -34.78 12.74 -4.89
C ARG A 169 -35.53 11.58 -4.22
N PRO A 170 -34.93 10.40 -4.03
CA PRO A 170 -35.52 9.29 -3.25
C PRO A 170 -35.96 9.70 -1.85
N GLY A 171 -35.38 10.76 -1.28
CA GLY A 171 -35.80 11.35 -0.02
C GLY A 171 -37.25 11.86 0.00
N ASN A 172 -37.82 12.25 -1.14
CA ASN A 172 -39.23 12.67 -1.20
C ASN A 172 -40.19 11.51 -0.93
N PHE A 173 -39.86 10.29 -1.39
CA PHE A 173 -40.63 9.09 -1.07
C PHE A 173 -40.64 8.81 0.43
N TRP A 174 -39.45 8.79 1.06
CA TRP A 174 -39.33 8.55 2.50
C TRP A 174 -39.98 9.67 3.32
N ALA A 175 -39.78 10.93 2.94
CA ALA A 175 -40.43 12.05 3.62
C ALA A 175 -41.96 11.91 3.58
N ARG A 176 -42.53 11.60 2.40
CA ARG A 176 -43.98 11.45 2.23
C ARG A 176 -44.54 10.26 3.00
N LEU A 177 -43.89 9.09 2.90
CA LEU A 177 -44.30 7.89 3.62
C LEU A 177 -44.25 8.07 5.14
N LEU A 178 -43.19 8.72 5.65
CA LEU A 178 -42.97 8.90 7.09
C LEU A 178 -43.72 10.13 7.66
N GLU A 179 -44.34 10.96 6.82
CA GLU A 179 -45.21 12.08 7.20
C GLU A 179 -46.70 11.77 7.02
N ASP A 180 -47.05 10.65 6.37
CA ASP A 180 -48.45 10.26 6.21
C ASP A 180 -49.06 9.91 7.59
N PRO A 181 -50.23 10.50 7.95
CA PRO A 181 -50.89 10.22 9.23
C PRO A 181 -51.18 8.74 9.47
N LEU A 182 -51.44 7.96 8.41
CA LEU A 182 -51.65 6.51 8.52
C LEU A 182 -50.40 5.78 9.04
N VAL A 183 -49.22 6.35 8.78
CA VAL A 183 -47.93 5.78 9.19
C VAL A 183 -47.44 6.39 10.51
N SER A 184 -47.46 7.71 10.68
CA SER A 184 -46.76 8.36 11.82
C SER A 184 -47.58 8.55 13.10
N THR A 185 -48.92 8.44 13.05
CA THR A 185 -49.78 8.86 14.17
C THR A 185 -49.97 7.78 15.24
N PHE A 186 -49.96 6.51 14.86
CA PHE A 186 -50.21 5.38 15.77
C PHE A 186 -48.98 4.47 15.88
N SER A 187 -48.69 4.01 17.10
CA SER A 187 -47.61 3.05 17.37
C SER A 187 -48.00 1.65 16.89
N GLY A 188 -46.99 0.87 16.50
CA GLY A 188 -47.17 -0.49 15.99
C GLY A 188 -46.34 -0.83 14.75
N VAL A 189 -46.40 -2.10 14.35
CA VAL A 189 -45.71 -2.62 13.17
C VAL A 189 -46.59 -2.48 11.94
N LYS A 190 -46.03 -1.90 10.88
CA LYS A 190 -46.72 -1.56 9.64
C LYS A 190 -45.97 -2.14 8.45
N LEU A 191 -46.72 -2.54 7.43
CA LEU A 191 -46.20 -3.03 6.16
C LEU A 191 -46.72 -2.16 5.02
N ALA A 192 -45.83 -1.59 4.24
CA ALA A 192 -46.17 -0.87 3.02
C ALA A 192 -45.77 -1.69 1.79
N GLU A 193 -46.75 -2.07 0.98
CA GLU A 193 -46.52 -2.60 -0.36
C GLU A 193 -46.31 -1.45 -1.34
N LEU A 194 -45.25 -1.54 -2.15
CA LEU A 194 -44.86 -0.48 -3.08
C LEU A 194 -45.35 -0.82 -4.48
N ASP A 195 -46.26 -0.01 -5.01
CA ASP A 195 -46.81 -0.16 -6.36
C ASP A 195 -46.45 1.02 -7.28
N GLY A 196 -46.01 0.71 -8.50
CA GLY A 196 -45.55 1.69 -9.48
C GLY A 196 -44.16 2.30 -9.22
N PHE A 197 -43.43 1.83 -8.20
CA PHE A 197 -42.05 2.25 -7.94
C PHE A 197 -41.05 1.39 -8.72
N ARG A 198 -40.49 1.96 -9.80
CA ARG A 198 -39.50 1.29 -10.68
C ARG A 198 -38.30 0.70 -9.92
N PHE A 199 -37.92 1.36 -8.84
CA PHE A 199 -36.74 1.04 -8.02
C PHE A 199 -37.05 0.10 -6.84
N PHE A 200 -38.32 -0.28 -6.66
CA PHE A 200 -38.77 -1.23 -5.64
C PHE A 200 -39.69 -2.31 -6.24
N PRO A 201 -39.27 -3.02 -7.31
CA PRO A 201 -40.12 -4.03 -7.93
C PRO A 201 -40.36 -5.18 -6.94
N ASN A 202 -41.63 -5.44 -6.63
CA ASN A 202 -42.05 -6.50 -5.71
C ASN A 202 -41.40 -6.41 -4.31
N ARG A 203 -41.02 -5.21 -3.87
CA ARG A 203 -40.44 -4.95 -2.55
C ARG A 203 -41.47 -4.35 -1.61
N ARG A 204 -41.31 -4.62 -0.31
CA ARG A 204 -42.19 -4.13 0.74
C ARG A 204 -41.37 -3.34 1.76
N VAL A 205 -41.98 -2.40 2.46
CA VAL A 205 -41.32 -1.65 3.54
C VAL A 205 -41.93 -2.08 4.85
N ILE A 206 -41.09 -2.48 5.80
CA ILE A 206 -41.53 -2.79 7.16
C ILE A 206 -41.10 -1.66 8.10
N LEU A 207 -42.04 -1.20 8.91
CA LEU A 207 -41.86 -0.08 9.82
C LEU A 207 -42.36 -0.48 11.21
N SER A 208 -41.67 -0.05 12.25
CA SER A 208 -42.17 -0.04 13.62
C SER A 208 -42.12 1.40 14.14
N VAL A 209 -43.25 1.86 14.67
CA VAL A 209 -43.42 3.24 15.11
C VAL A 209 -43.61 3.24 16.63
N GLY A 210 -42.74 3.95 17.33
CA GLY A 210 -42.96 4.35 18.73
C GLY A 210 -43.37 5.82 18.74
N ALA A 211 -44.59 6.11 19.18
CA ALA A 211 -45.15 7.46 19.16
C ALA A 211 -45.82 7.77 20.49
N ARG A 212 -45.56 8.98 21.01
CA ARG A 212 -46.23 9.50 22.21
C ARG A 212 -46.98 10.79 21.89
N SER A 213 -48.22 10.82 22.33
CA SER A 213 -49.07 11.99 22.26
C SER A 213 -48.61 13.10 23.20
N PRO A 214 -48.97 14.37 22.97
CA PRO A 214 -48.64 15.48 23.88
C PRO A 214 -49.09 15.26 25.33
N THR A 215 -50.12 14.44 25.53
CA THR A 215 -50.69 14.08 26.84
C THR A 215 -49.87 13.01 27.59
N GLU A 216 -49.05 12.23 26.88
CA GLU A 216 -48.23 11.15 27.42
C GLU A 216 -46.77 11.57 27.67
N ILE A 217 -46.42 12.80 27.28
CA ILE A 217 -45.10 13.38 27.48
C ILE A 217 -45.09 14.05 28.86
N GLU A 218 -44.23 13.56 29.76
CA GLU A 218 -44.02 14.17 31.07
C GLU A 218 -43.44 15.59 30.92
N VAL A 219 -44.00 16.55 31.65
CA VAL A 219 -43.68 17.99 31.56
C VAL A 219 -42.19 18.31 31.87
N ASN A 220 -41.50 17.44 32.60
CA ASN A 220 -40.10 17.61 33.00
C ASN A 220 -39.10 16.69 32.27
N ALA A 221 -39.54 15.87 31.32
CA ALA A 221 -38.66 14.94 30.62
C ALA A 221 -37.79 15.67 29.58
N THR A 222 -36.50 15.32 29.54
CA THR A 222 -35.59 15.82 28.50
C THR A 222 -35.93 15.17 27.16
N GLU A 223 -35.66 15.88 26.05
CA GLU A 223 -35.91 15.35 24.70
C GLU A 223 -35.17 14.02 24.44
N ALA A 224 -33.99 13.84 25.03
CA ALA A 224 -33.25 12.57 24.96
C ALA A 224 -33.97 11.41 25.67
N GLN A 225 -34.58 11.65 26.83
CA GLN A 225 -35.36 10.63 27.54
C GLN A 225 -36.63 10.23 26.77
N ILE A 226 -37.35 11.21 26.22
CA ILE A 226 -38.54 10.95 25.40
C ILE A 226 -38.16 10.15 24.14
N ARG A 227 -37.05 10.52 23.51
CA ARG A 227 -36.50 9.80 22.35
C ARG A 227 -36.16 8.36 22.68
N ASP A 228 -35.42 8.12 23.76
CA ASP A 228 -34.95 6.79 24.12
C ASP A 228 -36.13 5.87 24.47
N LEU A 229 -37.16 6.39 25.14
CA LEU A 229 -38.42 5.67 25.41
C LEU A 229 -39.19 5.34 24.12
N CYS A 230 -39.33 6.28 23.19
CA CYS A 230 -40.00 6.03 21.91
C CYS A 230 -39.20 5.05 21.04
N LEU A 231 -37.87 5.05 21.14
CA LEU A 231 -37.00 4.12 20.43
C LEU A 231 -37.05 2.71 21.02
N GLU A 232 -37.16 2.59 22.34
CA GLU A 232 -37.38 1.33 23.04
C GLU A 232 -38.75 0.74 22.67
N GLU A 233 -39.81 1.55 22.64
CA GLU A 233 -41.15 1.16 22.20
C GLU A 233 -41.18 0.72 20.72
N ALA A 234 -40.45 1.41 19.85
CA ALA A 234 -40.35 1.01 18.44
C ALA A 234 -39.61 -0.35 18.30
N ARG A 235 -38.59 -0.62 19.12
CA ARG A 235 -37.84 -1.89 19.11
C ARG A 235 -38.65 -3.04 19.68
N SER A 236 -39.30 -2.85 20.84
CA SER A 236 -40.19 -3.85 21.42
C SER A 236 -41.36 -4.17 20.49
N GLY A 237 -41.81 -3.18 19.70
CA GLY A 237 -42.78 -3.39 18.63
C GLY A 237 -42.36 -4.47 17.62
N PHE A 238 -41.07 -4.65 17.33
CA PHE A 238 -40.58 -5.77 16.52
C PHE A 238 -40.33 -7.04 17.36
N GLU A 239 -39.77 -6.94 18.57
CA GLU A 239 -39.43 -8.11 19.40
C GLU A 239 -40.66 -8.91 19.86
N ASP A 240 -41.73 -8.22 20.24
CA ASP A 240 -42.93 -8.81 20.85
C ASP A 240 -44.10 -8.99 19.85
N PHE A 241 -43.84 -8.80 18.55
CA PHE A 241 -44.89 -8.80 17.54
C PHE A 241 -45.56 -10.16 17.35
N THR A 242 -46.85 -10.26 17.67
CA THR A 242 -47.66 -11.49 17.56
C THR A 242 -49.03 -11.28 16.91
N GLY A 243 -49.28 -10.09 16.35
CA GLY A 243 -50.61 -9.64 15.89
C GLY A 243 -50.80 -9.54 14.36
N GLU A 244 -51.93 -8.97 13.95
CA GLU A 244 -52.22 -8.59 12.55
C GLU A 244 -51.43 -7.34 12.17
N ILE A 245 -50.80 -7.35 10.99
CA ILE A 245 -49.97 -6.23 10.51
C ILE A 245 -50.88 -5.23 9.79
N GLU A 246 -50.77 -3.95 10.14
CA GLU A 246 -51.41 -2.89 9.36
C GLU A 246 -50.72 -2.77 7.99
N SER A 247 -51.43 -3.21 6.95
CA SER A 247 -50.95 -3.15 5.56
C SER A 247 -51.47 -1.93 4.80
N PHE A 248 -50.58 -1.25 4.11
CA PHE A 248 -50.91 -0.12 3.23
C PHE A 248 -50.29 -0.36 1.86
N VAL A 249 -50.98 0.10 0.81
CA VAL A 249 -50.38 0.22 -0.51
C VAL A 249 -49.99 1.67 -0.73
N VAL A 250 -48.74 1.85 -1.15
CA VAL A 250 -48.23 3.11 -1.60
C VAL A 250 -48.25 3.06 -3.13
N THR A 251 -49.26 3.67 -3.74
CA THR A 251 -49.38 3.77 -5.19
C THR A 251 -48.79 5.09 -5.65
N LYS A 252 -47.93 5.03 -6.66
CA LYS A 252 -47.34 6.23 -7.25
C LYS A 252 -48.31 6.96 -8.20
N LYS A 253 -48.43 8.29 -8.08
CA LYS A 253 -49.13 9.18 -9.01
C LYS A 253 -48.20 10.33 -9.44
N GLY A 254 -47.52 10.16 -10.58
CA GLY A 254 -46.59 11.18 -11.10
C GLY A 254 -45.34 11.33 -10.22
N THR A 255 -45.10 12.53 -9.69
CA THR A 255 -44.00 12.82 -8.74
C THR A 255 -44.37 12.62 -7.27
N ASP A 256 -45.63 12.29 -6.98
CA ASP A 256 -46.17 12.12 -5.63
C ASP A 256 -46.61 10.66 -5.40
N ALA A 257 -46.80 10.30 -4.14
CA ALA A 257 -47.26 8.99 -3.72
C ALA A 257 -48.54 9.12 -2.89
N THR A 258 -49.51 8.25 -3.16
CA THR A 258 -50.74 8.15 -2.37
C THR A 258 -50.72 6.88 -1.55
N VAL A 259 -50.92 7.01 -0.24
CA VAL A 259 -51.04 5.89 0.69
C VAL A 259 -52.53 5.53 0.82
N SER A 260 -52.87 4.28 0.60
CA SER A 260 -54.21 3.73 0.81
C SER A 260 -54.13 2.49 1.70
N SER A 261 -55.03 2.35 2.67
CA SER A 261 -55.13 1.15 3.49
C SER A 261 -55.51 -0.05 2.64
N LEU A 262 -54.90 -1.20 2.91
CA LEU A 262 -55.26 -2.47 2.29
C LEU A 262 -56.00 -3.32 3.31
N ASP A 263 -57.29 -3.57 3.08
CA ASP A 263 -58.11 -4.42 3.95
C ASP A 263 -57.87 -5.88 3.59
N GLY A 264 -56.97 -6.53 4.32
CA GLY A 264 -56.73 -7.97 4.19
C GLY A 264 -55.44 -8.43 4.85
N ASN A 265 -55.51 -9.54 5.58
CA ASN A 265 -54.34 -10.20 6.16
C ASN A 265 -53.44 -10.71 5.02
N VAL A 266 -52.39 -9.96 4.68
CA VAL A 266 -51.36 -10.44 3.75
C VAL A 266 -50.57 -11.52 4.48
N SER A 267 -50.79 -12.79 4.14
CA SER A 267 -50.02 -13.90 4.70
C SER A 267 -48.56 -13.80 4.25
N LEU A 268 -47.69 -13.34 5.14
CA LEU A 268 -46.27 -13.17 4.86
C LEU A 268 -45.52 -14.45 5.23
N TYR A 269 -44.96 -15.12 4.23
CA TYR A 269 -44.02 -16.21 4.48
C TYR A 269 -42.72 -15.64 5.06
N LYS A 270 -42.41 -16.07 6.30
CA LYS A 270 -41.08 -16.09 6.93
C LYS A 270 -40.40 -14.71 7.15
N LEU A 271 -41.08 -13.79 7.83
CA LEU A 271 -40.45 -12.59 8.40
C LEU A 271 -39.74 -12.92 9.72
N ASP A 272 -38.50 -12.50 9.88
CA ASP A 272 -37.72 -12.65 11.12
C ASP A 272 -37.72 -11.33 11.89
N PHE A 273 -38.74 -11.13 12.72
CA PHE A 273 -38.91 -9.91 13.51
C PHE A 273 -37.80 -9.72 14.56
N THR A 274 -37.19 -10.81 15.03
CA THR A 274 -36.02 -10.75 15.92
C THR A 274 -34.81 -10.17 15.21
N GLU A 275 -34.57 -10.52 13.95
CA GLU A 275 -33.54 -9.88 13.12
C GLU A 275 -33.84 -8.38 12.90
N TYR A 276 -35.11 -8.02 12.72
CA TYR A 276 -35.51 -6.63 12.45
C TYR A 276 -35.32 -5.71 13.65
N ALA A 277 -35.64 -6.17 14.86
CA ALA A 277 -35.40 -5.42 16.09
C ALA A 277 -33.91 -5.05 16.29
N LEU A 278 -33.02 -5.98 15.96
CA LEU A 278 -31.57 -5.82 16.07
C LEU A 278 -30.95 -4.97 14.94
N ARG A 279 -31.43 -5.15 13.71
CA ARG A 279 -30.76 -4.62 12.51
C ARG A 279 -31.45 -3.41 11.87
N SER A 280 -32.71 -3.09 12.21
CA SER A 280 -33.44 -1.99 11.59
C SER A 280 -32.79 -0.62 11.84
N ALA A 281 -32.80 0.22 10.82
CA ALA A 281 -32.27 1.57 10.90
C ALA A 281 -33.33 2.54 11.42
N THR A 282 -32.91 3.57 12.16
CA THR A 282 -33.79 4.69 12.51
C THR A 282 -34.03 5.56 11.27
N LEU A 283 -35.27 5.60 10.79
CA LEU A 283 -35.67 6.30 9.57
C LEU A 283 -36.11 7.74 9.86
N LYS A 284 -36.82 7.97 10.97
CA LYS A 284 -37.26 9.30 11.42
C LYS A 284 -37.25 9.38 12.94
N MET A 285 -36.82 10.52 13.47
CA MET A 285 -36.90 10.87 14.89
C MET A 285 -37.23 12.35 15.00
N GLY A 286 -38.17 12.71 15.88
CA GLY A 286 -38.48 14.11 16.17
C GLY A 286 -39.91 14.36 16.60
N ARG A 287 -40.23 15.64 16.82
CA ARG A 287 -41.59 16.06 17.19
C ARG A 287 -42.54 15.97 16.01
N THR A 288 -43.77 15.54 16.27
CA THR A 288 -44.86 15.56 15.30
C THR A 288 -45.52 16.94 15.25
N GLY A 289 -46.23 17.26 14.16
CA GLY A 289 -46.91 18.56 14.00
C GLY A 289 -47.94 18.86 15.09
N ASP A 290 -48.45 17.82 15.75
CA ASP A 290 -49.44 17.91 16.83
C ASP A 290 -48.81 18.12 18.22
N GLY A 291 -47.47 18.26 18.29
CA GLY A 291 -46.72 18.48 19.54
C GLY A 291 -46.30 17.20 20.27
N GLY A 292 -46.52 16.02 19.68
CA GLY A 292 -46.04 14.73 20.18
C GLY A 292 -44.60 14.44 19.78
N TYR A 293 -44.10 13.23 20.07
CA TYR A 293 -42.77 12.75 19.64
C TYR A 293 -42.89 11.37 19.02
N ALA A 294 -42.25 11.14 17.88
CA ALA A 294 -42.28 9.85 17.19
C ALA A 294 -40.88 9.42 16.75
N VAL A 295 -40.61 8.12 16.91
CA VAL A 295 -39.43 7.43 16.39
C VAL A 295 -39.91 6.30 15.50
N ILE A 296 -39.44 6.28 14.25
CA ILE A 296 -39.75 5.26 13.27
C ILE A 296 -38.47 4.49 12.96
N ILE A 297 -38.49 3.18 13.20
CA ILE A 297 -37.43 2.26 12.81
C ILE A 297 -37.95 1.32 11.72
N GLY A 298 -37.10 0.88 10.80
CA GLY A 298 -37.55 -0.02 9.75
C GLY A 298 -36.58 -0.14 8.58
N GLY A 299 -37.05 -0.77 7.52
CA GLY A 299 -36.28 -1.01 6.30
C GLY A 299 -37.12 -1.62 5.18
N VAL A 300 -36.50 -1.79 4.02
CA VAL A 300 -37.15 -2.49 2.90
C VAL A 300 -36.89 -3.98 3.07
N VAL A 301 -37.85 -4.80 2.68
CA VAL A 301 -37.78 -6.26 2.77
C VAL A 301 -37.96 -6.84 1.38
N ASP A 302 -37.15 -7.85 1.06
CA ASP A 302 -37.25 -8.60 -0.18
C ASP A 302 -38.47 -9.55 -0.20
N LEU A 303 -38.64 -10.26 -1.31
CA LEU A 303 -39.69 -11.27 -1.46
C LEU A 303 -39.52 -12.45 -0.46
N ASN A 304 -38.30 -12.68 0.02
CA ASN A 304 -37.94 -13.80 0.90
C ASN A 304 -38.03 -13.44 2.39
N GLY A 305 -38.38 -12.19 2.75
CA GLY A 305 -38.44 -11.74 4.13
C GLY A 305 -37.09 -11.29 4.71
N LYS A 306 -36.05 -11.07 3.89
CA LYS A 306 -34.76 -10.57 4.37
C LYS A 306 -34.77 -9.04 4.46
N LEU A 307 -34.34 -8.50 5.60
CA LEU A 307 -34.21 -7.05 5.78
C LEU A 307 -33.07 -6.51 4.93
N GLU A 308 -33.41 -5.67 3.96
CA GLU A 308 -32.49 -4.86 3.21
C GLU A 308 -32.34 -3.53 3.96
N ASN A 309 -31.26 -3.39 4.74
CA ASN A 309 -30.91 -2.15 5.45
C ASN A 309 -30.53 -1.05 4.44
N HIS A 310 -31.51 -0.52 3.71
CA HIS A 310 -31.29 0.52 2.72
C HIS A 310 -31.22 1.89 3.40
N GLY A 311 -30.04 2.23 3.91
CA GLY A 311 -29.77 3.57 4.45
C GLY A 311 -29.82 4.70 3.41
N ARG A 312 -29.82 4.41 2.10
CA ARG A 312 -30.05 5.32 0.96
C ARG A 312 -30.10 4.46 -0.32
N TRP A 313 -31.24 4.37 -1.00
CA TRP A 313 -31.29 3.82 -2.37
C TRP A 313 -31.12 4.98 -3.35
N LEU A 314 -30.24 4.79 -4.34
CA LEU A 314 -29.81 5.73 -5.41
C LEU A 314 -28.83 6.86 -5.00
N PRO A 315 -27.87 7.19 -5.89
CA PRO A 315 -26.75 8.06 -5.54
C PRO A 315 -27.18 9.52 -5.30
N TYR A 316 -26.34 10.29 -4.61
CA TYR A 316 -26.51 11.73 -4.48
C TYR A 316 -26.83 12.34 -5.85
N PRO A 317 -27.76 13.32 -5.96
CA PRO A 317 -28.01 14.03 -7.21
C PRO A 317 -26.72 14.54 -7.90
N MET A 318 -25.67 14.78 -7.11
CA MET A 318 -24.33 15.14 -7.57
C MET A 318 -23.63 14.10 -8.46
N LEU A 319 -24.01 12.81 -8.38
CA LEU A 319 -23.41 11.72 -9.15
C LEU A 319 -24.18 11.37 -10.42
N ILE A 320 -25.39 11.91 -10.63
CA ILE A 320 -26.15 11.70 -11.86
C ILE A 320 -25.29 12.05 -13.11
N PRO A 321 -24.53 13.17 -13.12
CA PRO A 321 -23.61 13.44 -14.20
C PRO A 321 -22.59 12.33 -14.47
N MET A 322 -22.08 11.70 -13.42
CA MET A 322 -21.13 10.59 -13.56
C MET A 322 -21.80 9.34 -14.12
N MET A 323 -23.06 9.06 -13.77
CA MET A 323 -23.79 7.93 -14.33
C MET A 323 -24.00 8.10 -15.84
N VAL A 324 -24.47 9.28 -16.27
CA VAL A 324 -24.66 9.60 -17.70
C VAL A 324 -23.33 9.61 -18.43
N GLY A 325 -22.30 10.24 -17.84
CA GLY A 325 -20.95 10.25 -18.40
C GLY A 325 -20.37 8.85 -18.56
N THR A 326 -20.55 7.98 -17.55
CA THR A 326 -20.10 6.59 -17.62
C THR A 326 -20.85 5.80 -18.70
N ALA A 327 -22.17 5.96 -18.81
CA ALA A 327 -22.95 5.34 -19.89
C ALA A 327 -22.41 5.73 -21.28
N MET A 328 -22.09 7.02 -21.48
CA MET A 328 -21.45 7.50 -22.72
C MET A 328 -20.05 6.91 -22.91
N SER A 329 -19.25 6.82 -21.84
CA SER A 329 -17.93 6.21 -21.89
C SER A 329 -17.94 4.73 -22.22
N LEU A 330 -18.95 3.97 -21.76
CA LEU A 330 -19.14 2.57 -22.15
C LEU A 330 -19.58 2.44 -23.60
N GLU A 331 -20.45 3.33 -24.09
CA GLU A 331 -20.89 3.33 -25.49
C GLU A 331 -19.74 3.61 -26.48
N LYS A 332 -18.69 4.31 -26.02
CA LYS A 332 -17.51 4.70 -26.81
C LYS A 332 -16.24 3.92 -26.46
N ASP A 333 -16.35 2.84 -25.69
CA ASP A 333 -15.23 1.97 -25.33
C ASP A 333 -14.05 2.70 -24.64
N TYR A 334 -14.35 3.72 -23.83
CA TYR A 334 -13.36 4.44 -23.01
C TYR A 334 -13.02 3.72 -21.67
N TYR A 335 -13.63 2.56 -21.43
CA TYR A 335 -13.25 1.62 -20.38
C TYR A 335 -12.69 0.36 -21.03
N SER A 336 -11.86 -0.39 -20.30
CA SER A 336 -11.48 -1.74 -20.74
C SER A 336 -12.71 -2.64 -20.88
N SER A 337 -12.61 -3.67 -21.70
CA SER A 337 -13.71 -4.64 -21.90
C SER A 337 -14.19 -5.24 -20.59
N ASP A 338 -13.25 -5.56 -19.70
CA ASP A 338 -13.52 -6.28 -18.46
C ASP A 338 -14.17 -5.33 -17.44
N ALA A 339 -13.65 -4.11 -17.30
CA ALA A 339 -14.27 -3.09 -16.47
C ALA A 339 -15.68 -2.72 -16.98
N ALA A 340 -15.86 -2.58 -18.29
CA ALA A 340 -17.16 -2.29 -18.88
C ALA A 340 -18.19 -3.41 -18.63
N PHE A 341 -17.76 -4.67 -18.74
CA PHE A 341 -18.59 -5.83 -18.43
C PHE A 341 -18.99 -5.88 -16.95
N GLU A 342 -18.04 -5.66 -16.03
CA GLU A 342 -18.32 -5.61 -14.59
C GLU A 342 -19.27 -4.47 -14.22
N ILE A 343 -19.07 -3.26 -14.75
CA ILE A 343 -19.94 -2.10 -14.52
C ILE A 343 -21.38 -2.42 -14.99
N GLY A 344 -21.52 -3.03 -16.17
CA GLY A 344 -22.80 -3.47 -16.71
C GLY A 344 -23.49 -4.53 -15.83
N GLY A 345 -22.76 -5.59 -15.46
CA GLY A 345 -23.25 -6.66 -14.60
C GLY A 345 -23.68 -6.17 -13.22
N LEU A 346 -22.88 -5.33 -12.57
CA LEU A 346 -23.21 -4.70 -11.29
C LEU A 346 -24.46 -3.81 -11.40
N SER A 347 -24.62 -3.09 -12.52
CA SER A 347 -25.80 -2.26 -12.76
C SER A 347 -27.07 -3.10 -12.93
N GLN A 348 -27.00 -4.23 -13.64
CA GLN A 348 -28.13 -5.16 -13.78
C GLN A 348 -28.48 -5.84 -12.45
N GLN A 349 -27.48 -6.30 -11.69
CA GLN A 349 -27.67 -6.94 -10.38
C GLN A 349 -28.26 -5.95 -9.36
N MET A 350 -27.82 -4.70 -9.39
CA MET A 350 -28.43 -3.63 -8.59
C MET A 350 -29.91 -3.41 -8.97
N LEU A 351 -30.28 -3.42 -10.26
CA LEU A 351 -31.68 -3.32 -10.68
C LEU A 351 -32.52 -4.52 -10.20
N ASN A 352 -31.91 -5.70 -10.04
CA ASN A 352 -32.54 -6.88 -9.46
C ASN A 352 -32.65 -6.82 -7.92
N GLY A 353 -32.07 -5.78 -7.30
CA GLY A 353 -32.14 -5.53 -5.86
C GLY A 353 -30.99 -6.14 -5.04
N ASP A 354 -29.87 -6.53 -5.66
CA ASP A 354 -28.70 -6.99 -4.91
C ASP A 354 -27.97 -5.83 -4.19
N LEU A 355 -27.80 -5.97 -2.87
CA LEU A 355 -27.21 -4.93 -2.02
C LEU A 355 -25.69 -4.81 -2.21
N GLU A 356 -24.98 -5.93 -2.40
CA GLU A 356 -23.52 -5.92 -2.55
C GLU A 356 -23.13 -5.20 -3.84
N SER A 357 -23.78 -5.57 -4.94
CA SER A 357 -23.60 -4.92 -6.24
C SER A 357 -23.94 -3.43 -6.21
N LYS A 358 -25.01 -3.06 -5.49
CA LYS A 358 -25.42 -1.67 -5.29
C LYS A 358 -24.35 -0.84 -4.57
N GLU A 359 -23.78 -1.34 -3.48
CA GLU A 359 -22.75 -0.61 -2.74
C GLU A 359 -21.45 -0.52 -3.53
N ARG A 360 -21.10 -1.57 -4.28
CA ARG A 360 -19.94 -1.59 -5.17
C ARG A 360 -20.06 -0.58 -6.31
N ILE A 361 -21.19 -0.55 -7.03
CA ILE A 361 -21.42 0.42 -8.12
C ILE A 361 -21.51 1.86 -7.61
N ARG A 362 -22.10 2.08 -6.42
CA ARG A 362 -22.11 3.39 -5.76
C ARG A 362 -20.70 3.88 -5.46
N SER A 363 -19.87 2.98 -4.93
CA SER A 363 -18.47 3.28 -4.63
C SER A 363 -17.71 3.61 -5.92
N PHE A 364 -17.99 2.88 -7.02
CA PHE A 364 -17.40 3.15 -8.32
C PHE A 364 -17.75 4.55 -8.84
N TYR A 365 -19.01 4.98 -8.79
CA TYR A 365 -19.36 6.34 -9.22
C TYR A 365 -18.67 7.42 -8.38
N TRP A 366 -18.40 7.15 -7.10
CA TRP A 366 -17.63 8.06 -6.27
C TRP A 366 -16.14 8.09 -6.65
N ALA A 367 -15.53 6.95 -6.95
CA ALA A 367 -14.18 6.86 -7.47
C ALA A 367 -14.05 7.59 -8.82
N ALA A 368 -14.95 7.31 -9.76
CA ALA A 368 -15.01 7.98 -11.06
C ALA A 368 -15.23 9.49 -10.92
N HIS A 369 -16.08 9.92 -9.98
CA HIS A 369 -16.26 11.35 -9.67
C HIS A 369 -14.97 12.02 -9.19
N GLN A 370 -14.19 11.35 -8.34
CA GLN A 370 -12.91 11.88 -7.86
C GLN A 370 -11.92 12.06 -9.00
N LEU A 371 -11.81 11.08 -9.91
CA LEU A 371 -10.96 11.16 -11.11
C LEU A 371 -11.41 12.30 -12.03
N ALA A 372 -12.71 12.36 -12.33
CA ALA A 372 -13.30 13.33 -13.25
C ALA A 372 -13.15 14.79 -12.80
N ARG A 373 -12.96 15.03 -11.51
CA ARG A 373 -12.69 16.37 -10.95
C ARG A 373 -11.22 16.80 -10.99
N LYS A 374 -10.31 15.88 -11.31
CA LYS A 374 -8.87 16.11 -11.31
C LYS A 374 -8.25 16.06 -12.69
N MET A 375 -8.98 15.53 -13.66
CA MET A 375 -8.51 15.29 -15.02
C MET A 375 -9.52 15.82 -16.03
N ASN A 376 -9.04 16.14 -17.24
CA ASN A 376 -9.92 16.43 -18.37
C ASN A 376 -10.50 15.14 -18.96
N PHE A 377 -11.45 15.29 -19.88
CA PHE A 377 -12.19 14.18 -20.47
C PHE A 377 -11.27 13.14 -21.11
N MET A 378 -10.39 13.55 -22.02
CA MET A 378 -9.47 12.62 -22.70
C MET A 378 -8.42 12.02 -21.76
N GLN A 379 -7.92 12.77 -20.77
CA GLN A 379 -7.03 12.23 -19.73
C GLN A 379 -7.71 11.10 -18.96
N MET A 380 -8.97 11.32 -18.56
CA MET A 380 -9.74 10.30 -17.84
C MET A 380 -9.99 9.07 -18.72
N ALA A 381 -10.43 9.27 -19.97
CA ALA A 381 -10.72 8.19 -20.92
C ALA A 381 -9.48 7.29 -21.15
N GLU A 382 -8.33 7.89 -21.43
CA GLU A 382 -7.11 7.13 -21.71
C GLU A 382 -6.61 6.34 -20.50
N LEU A 383 -6.80 6.91 -19.31
CA LEU A 383 -6.44 6.29 -18.05
C LEU A 383 -7.38 5.14 -17.70
N THR A 384 -8.70 5.31 -17.84
CA THR A 384 -9.69 4.26 -17.56
C THR A 384 -9.62 3.13 -18.56
N GLN A 385 -9.26 3.40 -19.82
CA GLN A 385 -8.99 2.37 -20.82
C GLN A 385 -7.72 1.57 -20.52
N SER A 386 -6.74 2.19 -19.86
CA SER A 386 -5.49 1.53 -19.44
C SER A 386 -5.64 0.69 -18.16
N CYS A 387 -6.79 0.79 -17.46
CA CYS A 387 -7.08 -0.03 -16.29
C CYS A 387 -7.58 -1.41 -16.73
N PRO A 388 -7.00 -2.53 -16.25
CA PRO A 388 -7.42 -3.86 -16.67
C PRO A 388 -8.84 -4.17 -16.21
N ASP A 389 -9.15 -3.93 -14.93
CA ASP A 389 -10.41 -4.30 -14.28
C ASP A 389 -11.02 -3.11 -13.49
N LEU A 390 -12.17 -3.35 -12.87
CA LEU A 390 -12.84 -2.36 -12.03
C LEU A 390 -12.04 -2.05 -10.75
N GLN A 391 -11.31 -3.04 -10.22
CA GLN A 391 -10.49 -2.89 -9.02
C GLN A 391 -9.34 -1.90 -9.25
N ALA A 392 -8.69 -1.97 -10.42
CA ALA A 392 -7.68 -1.02 -10.85
C ALA A 392 -8.18 0.44 -10.82
N VAL A 393 -9.45 0.67 -11.20
CA VAL A 393 -10.06 2.02 -11.13
C VAL A 393 -10.23 2.47 -9.68
N PHE A 394 -10.61 1.56 -8.77
CA PHE A 394 -10.69 1.84 -7.34
C PHE A 394 -9.32 2.15 -6.74
N ASP A 395 -8.32 1.33 -7.04
CA ASP A 395 -6.96 1.46 -6.53
C ASP A 395 -6.33 2.79 -6.98
N LEU A 396 -6.57 3.17 -8.24
CA LEU A 396 -6.14 4.44 -8.80
C LEU A 396 -6.80 5.64 -8.12
N ALA A 397 -8.11 5.58 -7.89
CA ALA A 397 -8.82 6.61 -7.14
C ALA A 397 -8.33 6.67 -5.69
N GLY A 398 -8.06 5.53 -5.06
CA GLY A 398 -7.47 5.40 -3.74
C GLY A 398 -6.10 6.08 -3.65
N LEU A 399 -5.23 5.82 -4.61
CA LEU A 399 -3.89 6.40 -4.74
C LEU A 399 -3.94 7.93 -4.88
N ILE A 400 -4.80 8.45 -5.77
CA ILE A 400 -5.00 9.89 -5.95
C ILE A 400 -5.58 10.52 -4.68
N ARG A 401 -6.52 9.85 -4.02
CA ARG A 401 -7.10 10.32 -2.75
C ARG A 401 -6.03 10.42 -1.68
N MET A 402 -5.20 9.40 -1.51
CA MET A 402 -4.08 9.38 -0.56
C MET A 402 -3.13 10.56 -0.79
N ARG A 403 -2.75 10.83 -2.04
CA ARG A 403 -1.88 11.96 -2.38
C ARG A 403 -2.57 13.32 -2.29
N SER A 404 -3.90 13.38 -2.39
CA SER A 404 -4.67 14.62 -2.22
C SER A 404 -4.88 15.04 -0.76
N ALA A 405 -4.61 14.16 0.21
CA ALA A 405 -4.86 14.40 1.62
C ALA A 405 -4.16 15.67 2.18
N PRO A 406 -2.87 15.96 1.88
CA PRO A 406 -2.21 17.18 2.34
C PRO A 406 -2.88 18.46 1.82
N LEU A 407 -3.34 18.45 0.56
CA LEU A 407 -4.06 19.57 -0.05
C LEU A 407 -5.45 19.77 0.61
N ALA A 408 -6.14 18.66 0.91
CA ALA A 408 -7.41 18.71 1.64
C ALA A 408 -7.23 19.22 3.07
N GLU A 409 -6.17 18.81 3.77
CA GLU A 409 -5.79 19.29 5.10
C GLU A 409 -5.53 20.79 5.09
N ALA A 410 -4.70 21.29 4.16
CA ALA A 410 -4.41 22.71 4.01
C ALA A 410 -5.69 23.53 3.71
N THR A 411 -6.55 23.02 2.82
CA THR A 411 -7.84 23.65 2.51
C THR A 411 -8.78 23.66 3.72
N GLY A 412 -8.78 22.58 4.51
CA GLY A 412 -9.54 22.46 5.75
C GLY A 412 -9.10 23.48 6.80
N LYS A 413 -7.79 23.64 7.00
CA LYS A 413 -7.19 24.66 7.88
C LYS A 413 -7.62 26.07 7.49
N ILE A 414 -7.58 26.42 6.20
CA ILE A 414 -8.06 27.71 5.70
C ILE A 414 -9.55 27.91 5.98
N LYS A 415 -10.39 26.91 5.71
CA LYS A 415 -11.84 27.01 5.97
C LYS A 415 -12.13 27.17 7.47
N SER A 416 -11.42 26.44 8.32
CA SER A 416 -11.53 26.56 9.77
C SER A 416 -11.09 27.95 10.26
N ALA A 417 -9.96 28.46 9.76
CA ALA A 417 -9.48 29.80 10.07
C ALA A 417 -10.48 30.88 9.64
N LYS A 418 -11.01 30.81 8.41
CA LYS A 418 -12.04 31.74 7.91
C LYS A 418 -13.32 31.66 8.76
N ARG A 419 -13.74 30.46 9.17
CA ARG A 419 -14.90 30.26 10.05
C ARG A 419 -14.66 30.89 11.43
N ASN A 420 -13.49 30.71 12.02
CA ASN A 420 -13.15 31.27 13.34
C ASN A 420 -13.05 32.80 13.32
N LEU A 421 -12.66 33.39 12.18
CA LEU A 421 -12.68 34.84 11.97
C LEU A 421 -14.11 35.39 11.84
N LEU A 422 -15.00 34.66 11.17
CA LEU A 422 -16.41 35.03 11.00
C LEU A 422 -17.25 34.79 12.27
N PHE A 423 -16.91 33.76 13.04
CA PHE A 423 -17.63 33.32 14.25
C PHE A 423 -16.61 33.04 15.36
N PRO A 424 -16.13 34.06 16.08
CA PRO A 424 -15.18 33.87 17.17
C PRO A 424 -15.83 33.06 18.31
N SER A 425 -15.12 32.05 18.83
CA SER A 425 -15.51 31.32 20.03
C SER A 425 -15.52 32.26 21.24
N VAL A 426 -16.61 32.25 22.02
CA VAL A 426 -16.73 33.08 23.24
C VAL A 426 -15.71 32.59 24.26
N GLY A 427 -14.66 33.38 24.51
CA GLY A 427 -13.69 33.16 25.60
C GLY A 427 -12.25 32.87 25.18
N GLU A 428 -11.95 32.62 23.91
CA GLU A 428 -10.56 32.46 23.44
C GLU A 428 -10.05 33.74 22.78
N LYS A 429 -8.95 34.31 23.31
CA LYS A 429 -8.15 35.28 22.56
C LYS A 429 -7.54 34.55 21.36
N ALA A 430 -8.16 34.68 20.19
CA ALA A 430 -7.65 34.09 18.96
C ALA A 430 -6.21 34.58 18.73
N SER A 431 -5.27 33.65 18.66
CA SER A 431 -3.94 33.91 18.13
C SER A 431 -4.07 34.49 16.71
N PRO A 432 -3.24 35.48 16.32
CA PRO A 432 -3.29 36.02 14.97
C PRO A 432 -2.98 34.89 13.98
N VAL A 433 -3.99 34.43 13.25
CA VAL A 433 -3.83 33.42 12.20
C VAL A 433 -3.38 34.15 10.95
N ASP A 434 -2.16 33.87 10.48
CA ASP A 434 -1.67 34.39 9.22
C ASP A 434 -2.34 33.65 8.05
N LEU A 435 -3.35 34.29 7.46
CA LEU A 435 -4.05 33.75 6.30
C LEU A 435 -3.13 33.63 5.08
N ASN A 436 -2.10 34.46 4.95
CA ASN A 436 -1.19 34.42 3.82
C ASN A 436 -0.30 33.17 3.88
N GLU A 437 0.24 32.85 5.06
CA GLU A 437 1.01 31.62 5.27
C GLU A 437 0.19 30.36 4.95
N LEU A 438 -1.08 30.34 5.35
CA LEU A 438 -1.99 29.23 5.02
C LEU A 438 -2.29 29.14 3.51
N GLU A 439 -2.44 30.28 2.82
CA GLU A 439 -2.66 30.32 1.37
C GLU A 439 -1.40 29.90 0.59
N ASP A 440 -0.20 30.28 1.06
CA ASP A 440 1.08 29.83 0.51
C ASP A 440 1.29 28.33 0.69
N ASN A 441 0.95 27.80 1.86
CA ASN A 441 1.02 26.37 2.15
C ASN A 441 0.04 25.57 1.25
N LYS A 442 -1.19 26.07 1.06
CA LYS A 442 -2.15 25.48 0.11
C LYS A 442 -1.60 25.50 -1.32
N THR A 443 -0.97 26.58 -1.75
CA THR A 443 -0.39 26.70 -3.09
C THR A 443 0.76 25.72 -3.29
N SER A 444 1.63 25.58 -2.29
CA SER A 444 2.75 24.62 -2.29
C SER A 444 2.26 23.17 -2.31
N ALA A 445 1.28 22.84 -1.46
CA ALA A 445 0.64 21.53 -1.45
C ALA A 445 -0.10 21.23 -2.78
N GLY A 446 -0.68 22.25 -3.41
CA GLY A 446 -1.32 22.14 -4.71
C GLY A 446 -0.33 21.80 -5.83
N LYS A 447 0.80 22.49 -5.90
CA LYS A 447 1.88 22.19 -6.87
C LYS A 447 2.43 20.78 -6.69
N LYS A 448 2.69 20.39 -5.43
CA LYS A 448 3.19 19.05 -5.11
C LYS A 448 2.19 17.95 -5.50
N PHE A 449 0.91 18.15 -5.20
CA PHE A 449 -0.14 17.23 -5.63
C PHE A 449 -0.23 17.13 -7.17
N GLU A 450 -0.05 18.23 -7.89
CA GLU A 450 -0.06 18.22 -9.36
C GLU A 450 1.14 17.44 -9.93
N GLU A 451 2.32 17.57 -9.32
CA GLU A 451 3.50 16.76 -9.66
C GLU A 451 3.27 15.27 -9.39
N ASP A 452 2.76 14.92 -8.21
CA ASP A 452 2.43 13.54 -7.84
C ASP A 452 1.38 12.94 -8.78
N LEU A 453 0.34 13.72 -9.12
CA LEU A 453 -0.72 13.29 -10.04
C LEU A 453 -0.16 12.98 -11.43
N ARG A 454 0.78 13.78 -11.94
CA ARG A 454 1.43 13.53 -13.23
C ARG A 454 2.27 12.26 -13.20
N ILE A 455 2.98 11.99 -12.09
CA ILE A 455 3.75 10.75 -11.91
C ILE A 455 2.81 9.54 -11.90
N ILE A 456 1.73 9.59 -11.11
CA ILE A 456 0.73 8.51 -11.02
C ILE A 456 0.08 8.26 -12.40
N TYR A 457 -0.28 9.33 -13.11
CA TYR A 457 -0.86 9.28 -14.44
C TYR A 457 0.08 8.57 -15.43
N ALA A 458 1.33 9.02 -15.49
CA ALA A 458 2.34 8.44 -16.39
C ALA A 458 2.66 6.98 -16.04
N ALA A 459 2.75 6.67 -14.74
CA ALA A 459 3.05 5.32 -14.27
C ALA A 459 1.94 4.36 -14.66
N THR A 460 0.67 4.75 -14.44
CA THR A 460 -0.50 3.94 -14.81
C THR A 460 -0.56 3.70 -16.31
N LEU A 461 -0.33 4.74 -17.12
CA LEU A 461 -0.35 4.64 -18.58
C LEU A 461 0.75 3.74 -19.14
N LEU A 462 1.95 3.76 -18.54
CA LEU A 462 3.09 2.96 -18.98
C LEU A 462 3.07 1.52 -18.45
N SER A 463 2.62 1.31 -17.21
CA SER A 463 2.53 -0.04 -16.63
C SER A 463 1.33 -0.80 -17.22
N GLY A 464 0.19 -0.14 -17.36
CA GLY A 464 -1.12 -0.76 -17.60
C GLY A 464 -1.70 -1.45 -16.37
N ASP A 465 -1.16 -1.17 -15.18
CA ASP A 465 -1.55 -1.78 -13.92
C ASP A 465 -1.39 -0.76 -12.77
N PRO A 466 -2.47 -0.05 -12.39
CA PRO A 466 -2.44 0.87 -11.25
C PRO A 466 -2.45 0.16 -9.90
N SER A 467 -2.95 -1.08 -9.82
CA SER A 467 -2.98 -1.86 -8.59
C SER A 467 -1.56 -2.19 -8.12
N ALA A 468 -0.67 -2.54 -9.05
CA ALA A 468 0.75 -2.72 -8.75
C ALA A 468 1.42 -1.43 -8.28
N VAL A 469 1.03 -0.26 -8.83
CA VAL A 469 1.52 1.05 -8.39
C VAL A 469 1.07 1.35 -6.97
N LEU A 470 -0.21 1.14 -6.65
CA LEU A 470 -0.73 1.32 -5.29
C LEU A 470 0.00 0.40 -4.30
N LYS A 471 0.13 -0.89 -4.63
CA LYS A 471 0.85 -1.88 -3.82
C LYS A 471 2.29 -1.46 -3.54
N PHE A 472 2.98 -0.92 -4.55
CA PHE A 472 4.35 -0.41 -4.38
C PHE A 472 4.42 0.76 -3.39
N VAL A 473 3.52 1.73 -3.51
CA VAL A 473 3.50 2.90 -2.63
C VAL A 473 3.11 2.53 -1.19
N GLU A 474 2.19 1.57 -1.02
CA GLU A 474 1.76 1.09 0.29
C GLU A 474 2.84 0.26 0.98
N SER A 475 3.51 -0.63 0.26
CA SER A 475 4.54 -1.52 0.82
C SER A 475 5.93 -0.91 0.94
N TYR A 476 6.11 0.35 0.49
CA TYR A 476 7.39 1.04 0.55
C TYR A 476 7.92 1.14 2.01
N PRO A 477 9.22 0.85 2.25
CA PRO A 477 9.76 0.80 3.60
C PRO A 477 9.74 2.18 4.28
N VAL A 478 9.38 2.20 5.57
CA VAL A 478 9.27 3.41 6.37
C VAL A 478 10.38 3.44 7.43
N TYR A 479 11.10 4.55 7.47
CA TYR A 479 12.24 4.74 8.37
C TYR A 479 11.84 5.34 9.74
N GLU A 480 10.67 5.98 9.85
CA GLU A 480 10.15 6.62 11.06
C GLU A 480 8.66 6.32 11.25
N LYS A 481 8.19 6.16 12.49
CA LYS A 481 6.80 5.75 12.81
C LYS A 481 5.70 6.64 12.20
N ASP A 482 5.99 7.92 11.96
CA ASP A 482 5.09 8.90 11.33
C ASP A 482 5.57 9.34 9.93
N GLY A 483 6.55 8.64 9.36
CA GLY A 483 7.22 8.95 8.09
C GLY A 483 6.40 8.60 6.84
N ASP A 484 5.10 8.34 6.97
CA ASP A 484 4.28 7.82 5.87
C ASP A 484 4.23 8.75 4.65
N LYS A 485 4.22 10.06 4.91
CA LYS A 485 4.27 11.08 3.86
C LYS A 485 5.59 11.01 3.10
N ILE A 486 6.71 10.83 3.81
CA ILE A 486 8.06 10.78 3.26
C ILE A 486 8.24 9.49 2.45
N ALA A 487 7.74 8.36 2.95
CA ALA A 487 7.82 7.08 2.25
C ALA A 487 7.03 7.08 0.93
N ALA A 488 5.81 7.61 0.94
CA ALA A 488 5.02 7.71 -0.29
C ALA A 488 5.62 8.69 -1.30
N GLU A 489 6.30 9.74 -0.85
CA GLU A 489 7.05 10.65 -1.74
C GLU A 489 8.27 9.96 -2.35
N ALA A 490 9.06 9.26 -1.55
CA ALA A 490 10.21 8.48 -2.03
C ALA A 490 9.77 7.37 -3.01
N ALA A 491 8.63 6.72 -2.77
CA ALA A 491 8.07 5.73 -3.69
C ALA A 491 7.73 6.34 -5.06
N LEU A 492 7.15 7.54 -5.09
CA LEU A 492 6.85 8.23 -6.35
C LEU A 492 8.13 8.71 -7.06
N GLU A 493 9.16 9.11 -6.31
CA GLU A 493 10.48 9.42 -6.88
C GLU A 493 11.13 8.18 -7.55
N ASP A 494 11.06 7.03 -6.89
CA ASP A 494 11.57 5.76 -7.44
C ASP A 494 10.80 5.35 -8.70
N ILE A 495 9.47 5.48 -8.69
CA ILE A 495 8.63 5.26 -9.88
C ILE A 495 9.03 6.21 -11.01
N LYS A 496 9.22 7.51 -10.70
CA LYS A 496 9.65 8.51 -11.69
C LYS A 496 11.02 8.17 -12.29
N LEU A 497 11.96 7.71 -11.48
CA LEU A 497 13.27 7.26 -11.94
C LEU A 497 13.15 6.03 -12.86
N ALA A 498 12.38 5.01 -12.46
CA ALA A 498 12.17 3.81 -13.27
C ALA A 498 11.50 4.12 -14.62
N MET A 499 10.52 5.03 -14.65
CA MET A 499 9.88 5.48 -15.89
C MET A 499 10.85 6.20 -16.84
N SER A 500 11.88 6.87 -16.32
CA SER A 500 12.89 7.53 -17.15
C SER A 500 13.73 6.55 -17.96
N TYR A 501 13.89 5.31 -17.46
CA TYR A 501 14.56 4.22 -18.15
C TYR A 501 13.65 3.45 -19.11
N GLY A 502 12.32 3.48 -18.89
CA GLY A 502 11.32 2.97 -19.82
C GLY A 502 10.21 2.15 -19.15
N SER A 503 9.24 1.71 -19.95
CA SER A 503 8.04 0.96 -19.49
C SER A 503 8.35 -0.40 -18.88
N GLU A 504 9.29 -1.17 -19.45
CA GLU A 504 9.67 -2.49 -18.90
C GLU A 504 10.46 -2.37 -17.60
N SER A 505 11.26 -1.30 -17.46
CA SER A 505 11.92 -0.94 -16.20
C SER A 505 10.88 -0.69 -15.10
N LEU A 506 9.85 0.11 -15.39
CA LEU A 506 8.75 0.34 -14.44
C LEU A 506 8.05 -0.96 -14.05
N ARG A 507 7.69 -1.81 -15.03
CA ARG A 507 7.05 -3.11 -14.76
C ARG A 507 7.92 -4.01 -13.91
N HIS A 508 9.23 -4.02 -14.15
CA HIS A 508 10.18 -4.79 -13.35
C HIS A 508 10.25 -4.30 -11.91
N LEU A 509 10.27 -2.98 -11.69
CA LEU A 509 10.24 -2.39 -10.34
C LEU A 509 8.95 -2.78 -9.60
N LEU A 510 7.79 -2.62 -10.25
CA LEU A 510 6.49 -2.93 -9.67
C LEU A 510 6.33 -4.43 -9.38
N ALA A 511 6.81 -5.30 -10.27
CA ALA A 511 6.78 -6.75 -10.07
C ALA A 511 7.68 -7.19 -8.90
N ARG A 512 8.83 -6.54 -8.71
CA ARG A 512 9.75 -6.81 -7.59
C ARG A 512 9.23 -6.24 -6.27
N ASN A 513 8.49 -5.14 -6.33
CA ASN A 513 7.92 -4.47 -5.17
C ASN A 513 8.99 -4.10 -4.11
N GLN A 514 10.13 -3.59 -4.59
CA GLN A 514 11.31 -3.24 -3.78
C GLN A 514 11.83 -1.84 -4.18
N PRO A 515 12.30 -1.02 -3.22
CA PRO A 515 12.80 0.33 -3.51
C PRO A 515 14.10 0.31 -4.32
N ILE A 516 14.44 1.42 -4.97
CA ILE A 516 15.67 1.55 -5.74
C ILE A 516 16.87 1.77 -4.80
N HIS A 517 17.96 1.05 -5.07
CA HIS A 517 19.19 1.13 -4.30
C HIS A 517 19.88 2.49 -4.51
N ARG A 518 20.05 3.26 -3.44
CA ARG A 518 20.81 4.51 -3.46
C ARG A 518 22.31 4.20 -3.39
N LYS A 519 23.06 4.62 -4.41
CA LYS A 519 24.51 4.37 -4.50
C LYS A 519 25.23 5.04 -3.31
N GLY A 520 25.96 4.24 -2.54
CA GLY A 520 26.81 4.73 -1.45
C GLY A 520 28.20 5.15 -1.95
N PRO A 521 29.02 5.83 -1.12
CA PRO A 521 30.32 6.37 -1.53
C PRO A 521 31.31 5.29 -2.02
N VAL A 522 31.20 4.06 -1.51
CA VAL A 522 32.01 2.92 -1.96
C VAL A 522 31.58 2.44 -3.35
N LEU A 523 30.27 2.44 -3.63
CA LEU A 523 29.75 2.02 -4.93
C LEU A 523 30.13 3.02 -6.02
N ASP A 524 30.07 4.32 -5.71
CA ASP A 524 30.45 5.40 -6.64
C ASP A 524 31.91 5.27 -7.09
N PHE A 525 32.82 4.90 -6.18
CA PHE A 525 34.23 4.71 -6.49
C PHE A 525 34.49 3.49 -7.40
N VAL A 526 33.69 2.43 -7.28
CA VAL A 526 33.90 1.15 -7.96
C VAL A 526 33.13 1.07 -9.29
N SER A 527 32.01 1.79 -9.41
CA SER A 527 31.13 1.81 -10.59
C SER A 527 31.84 2.05 -11.93
N PRO A 528 32.88 2.91 -12.06
CA PRO A 528 33.51 3.17 -13.36
C PRO A 528 34.36 2.01 -13.89
N VAL A 529 34.85 1.15 -12.99
CA VAL A 529 35.76 0.03 -13.32
C VAL A 529 34.97 -1.25 -13.58
N PHE A 530 33.74 -1.33 -13.07
CA PHE A 530 32.88 -2.52 -13.16
C PHE A 530 32.55 -2.98 -14.60
N PRO A 531 32.25 -2.10 -15.58
CA PRO A 531 31.98 -2.53 -16.96
C PRO A 531 33.16 -3.24 -17.63
N PHE A 532 34.40 -2.85 -17.29
CA PHE A 532 35.62 -3.44 -17.86
C PHE A 532 35.93 -4.83 -17.31
N LEU A 533 35.37 -5.20 -16.16
CA LEU A 533 35.59 -6.49 -15.51
C LEU A 533 34.45 -7.49 -15.75
N GLY A 534 33.59 -7.26 -16.75
CA GLY A 534 32.48 -8.16 -17.10
C GLY A 534 31.13 -7.76 -16.49
N GLY A 535 30.99 -6.52 -16.04
CA GLY A 535 29.76 -6.03 -15.39
C GLY A 535 28.48 -6.23 -16.19
N LYS A 536 28.53 -6.15 -17.53
CA LYS A 536 27.36 -6.38 -18.42
C LYS A 536 26.77 -7.79 -18.34
N VAL A 537 27.58 -8.79 -18.01
CA VAL A 537 27.08 -10.17 -17.85
C VAL A 537 26.37 -10.32 -16.50
N ILE A 538 26.88 -9.64 -15.47
CA ILE A 538 26.33 -9.69 -14.11
C ILE A 538 25.04 -8.85 -14.02
N THR A 539 24.95 -7.71 -14.71
CA THR A 539 23.68 -6.94 -14.86
C THR A 539 22.60 -7.79 -15.50
N HIS A 540 22.94 -8.50 -16.59
CA HIS A 540 22.00 -9.36 -17.28
C HIS A 540 21.55 -10.56 -16.42
N LEU A 541 22.49 -11.14 -15.68
CA LEU A 541 22.20 -12.23 -14.76
C LEU A 541 21.32 -11.78 -13.59
N SER A 542 21.46 -10.53 -13.14
CA SER A 542 20.69 -9.97 -12.02
C SER A 542 19.18 -9.96 -12.29
N HIS A 543 18.78 -9.57 -13.51
CA HIS A 543 17.36 -9.53 -13.87
C HIS A 543 16.81 -10.90 -14.30
N SER A 544 17.62 -11.74 -14.98
CA SER A 544 17.18 -13.05 -15.49
C SER A 544 17.17 -14.17 -14.44
N HIS A 545 18.21 -14.27 -13.60
CA HIS A 545 18.38 -15.32 -12.59
C HIS A 545 18.89 -14.74 -11.27
N HIS A 546 18.01 -14.02 -10.58
CA HIS A 546 18.33 -13.27 -9.36
C HIS A 546 19.01 -14.10 -8.26
N SER A 547 18.56 -15.34 -8.01
CA SER A 547 19.15 -16.21 -6.98
C SER A 547 20.59 -16.62 -7.31
N LEU A 548 20.88 -16.87 -8.59
CA LEU A 548 22.23 -17.17 -9.06
C LEU A 548 23.12 -15.94 -8.93
N ALA A 549 22.60 -14.76 -9.28
CA ALA A 549 23.34 -13.51 -9.18
C ALA A 549 23.67 -13.14 -7.71
N LEU A 550 22.74 -13.37 -6.78
CA LEU A 550 23.00 -13.24 -5.33
C LEU A 550 24.05 -14.22 -4.84
N PHE A 551 23.96 -15.49 -5.25
CA PHE A 551 24.98 -16.49 -4.91
C PHE A 551 26.36 -16.08 -5.44
N LEU A 552 26.43 -15.58 -6.67
CA LEU A 552 27.66 -15.09 -7.28
C LEU A 552 28.24 -13.92 -6.46
N LYS A 553 27.42 -12.94 -6.09
CA LYS A 553 27.81 -11.79 -5.25
C LYS A 553 28.39 -12.25 -3.90
N LEU A 554 27.72 -13.18 -3.22
CA LEU A 554 28.19 -13.78 -1.97
C LEU A 554 29.53 -14.50 -2.15
N THR A 555 29.71 -15.25 -3.25
CA THR A 555 30.98 -15.93 -3.52
C THR A 555 32.11 -14.95 -3.83
N PHE A 556 31.85 -13.86 -4.55
CA PHE A 556 32.86 -12.82 -4.83
C PHE A 556 33.27 -12.06 -3.56
N LEU A 557 32.32 -11.65 -2.72
CA LEU A 557 32.63 -11.02 -1.44
C LEU A 557 33.40 -11.98 -0.52
N GLY A 558 32.95 -13.23 -0.41
CA GLY A 558 33.63 -14.25 0.40
C GLY A 558 35.06 -14.53 -0.07
N THR A 559 35.29 -14.66 -1.38
CA THR A 559 36.63 -14.89 -1.96
C THR A 559 37.53 -13.66 -1.85
N ALA A 560 36.98 -12.45 -1.94
CA ALA A 560 37.71 -11.21 -1.71
C ALA A 560 38.23 -11.15 -0.27
N PHE A 561 37.35 -11.26 0.74
CA PHE A 561 37.76 -11.23 2.15
C PHE A 561 38.70 -12.39 2.50
N PHE A 562 38.51 -13.56 1.89
CA PHE A 562 39.42 -14.69 2.08
C PHE A 562 40.83 -14.36 1.56
N SER A 563 40.94 -13.75 0.37
CA SER A 563 42.21 -13.32 -0.22
C SER A 563 42.89 -12.24 0.63
N LEU A 564 42.12 -11.30 1.19
CA LEU A 564 42.60 -10.29 2.12
C LEU A 564 43.17 -10.92 3.39
N LEU A 565 42.48 -11.91 3.97
CA LEU A 565 42.97 -12.63 5.15
C LEU A 565 44.23 -13.44 4.85
N LEU A 566 44.36 -14.02 3.65
CA LEU A 566 45.60 -14.67 3.21
C LEU A 566 46.76 -13.65 3.17
N PHE A 567 46.53 -12.50 2.56
CA PHE A 567 47.50 -11.41 2.47
C PHE A 567 47.93 -10.92 3.87
N LEU A 568 46.98 -10.54 4.73
CA LEU A 568 47.25 -10.08 6.09
C LEU A 568 48.05 -11.12 6.89
N SER A 569 47.69 -12.40 6.76
CA SER A 569 48.37 -13.47 7.49
C SER A 569 49.83 -13.69 7.11
N GLN A 570 50.24 -13.23 5.93
CA GLN A 570 51.61 -13.31 5.44
C GLN A 570 52.40 -12.02 5.68
N VAL A 571 51.72 -10.87 5.77
CA VAL A 571 52.32 -9.55 5.98
C VAL A 571 52.54 -9.24 7.47
N LEU A 572 51.61 -9.63 8.33
CA LEU A 572 51.72 -9.41 9.78
C LEU A 572 52.88 -10.24 10.35
N PRO A 573 53.77 -9.62 11.16
CA PRO A 573 54.87 -10.35 11.79
C PRO A 573 54.31 -11.45 12.70
N LYS A 574 54.84 -12.67 12.55
CA LYS A 574 54.52 -13.77 13.47
C LYS A 574 55.05 -13.37 14.87
N PRO A 575 54.22 -13.36 15.92
CA PRO A 575 54.70 -13.05 17.26
C PRO A 575 55.77 -14.07 17.66
N GLU A 576 56.89 -13.62 18.21
CA GLU A 576 58.08 -14.45 18.54
C GLU A 576 57.75 -15.61 19.50
N PHE A 577 56.63 -15.51 20.24
CA PHE A 577 56.12 -16.55 21.15
C PHE A 577 55.38 -17.71 20.46
N LYS A 578 55.05 -17.63 19.16
CA LYS A 578 54.38 -18.71 18.42
C LYS A 578 55.39 -19.65 17.75
N ARG A 579 55.64 -20.81 18.37
CA ARG A 579 56.59 -21.81 17.83
C ARG A 579 55.96 -22.87 16.92
N THR A 580 54.66 -23.19 17.07
CA THR A 580 54.05 -24.34 16.39
C THR A 580 52.78 -23.97 15.61
N GLU A 581 52.65 -24.46 14.37
CA GLU A 581 51.50 -24.16 13.50
C GLU A 581 50.38 -25.20 13.64
N CYS A 582 49.13 -24.71 13.74
CA CYS A 582 47.91 -25.52 13.59
C CYS A 582 47.89 -26.40 12.34
N HIS A 583 47.07 -27.45 12.35
CA HIS A 583 46.78 -28.23 11.15
C HIS A 583 46.37 -27.34 9.96
N PHE A 584 46.87 -27.66 8.78
CA PHE A 584 46.63 -26.90 7.55
C PHE A 584 45.14 -26.69 7.29
N GLY A 585 44.35 -27.78 7.31
CA GLY A 585 42.89 -27.70 7.07
C GLY A 585 42.17 -26.77 8.06
N LEU A 586 42.55 -26.81 9.34
CA LEU A 586 41.90 -25.98 10.36
C LEU A 586 42.23 -24.48 10.20
N ARG A 587 43.44 -24.15 9.75
CA ARG A 587 43.80 -22.77 9.41
C ARG A 587 42.98 -22.22 8.25
N TRP A 588 42.70 -23.06 7.26
CA TRP A 588 41.88 -22.70 6.11
C TRP A 588 40.41 -22.52 6.50
N ILE A 589 39.85 -23.48 7.25
CA ILE A 589 38.46 -23.41 7.74
C ILE A 589 38.24 -22.15 8.58
N ARG A 590 39.17 -21.83 9.49
CA ARG A 590 39.09 -20.60 10.31
C ARG A 590 39.12 -19.32 9.47
N ARG A 591 39.95 -19.28 8.42
CA ARG A 591 40.00 -18.11 7.51
C ARG A 591 38.74 -18.02 6.66
N PHE A 592 38.21 -19.15 6.21
CA PHE A 592 36.97 -19.22 5.46
C PHE A 592 35.77 -18.76 6.30
N SER A 593 35.65 -19.24 7.54
CA SER A 593 34.57 -18.80 8.46
C SER A 593 34.66 -17.30 8.76
N ALA A 594 35.88 -16.78 8.97
CA ALA A 594 36.09 -15.34 9.19
C ALA A 594 35.76 -14.52 7.93
N ALA A 595 36.14 -14.99 6.73
CA ALA A 595 35.81 -14.33 5.47
C ALA A 595 34.29 -14.30 5.22
N LEU A 596 33.59 -15.40 5.49
CA LEU A 596 32.14 -15.48 5.37
C LEU A 596 31.44 -14.49 6.30
N LEU A 597 31.92 -14.38 7.54
CA LEU A 597 31.42 -13.41 8.51
C LEU A 597 31.62 -11.96 8.05
N TRP A 598 32.82 -11.60 7.60
CA TRP A 598 33.08 -10.26 7.05
C TRP A 598 32.24 -9.97 5.80
N GLY A 599 32.05 -10.96 4.92
CA GLY A 599 31.16 -10.84 3.76
C GLY A 599 29.72 -10.55 4.17
N LEU A 600 29.20 -11.27 5.16
CA LEU A 600 27.83 -11.11 5.65
C LEU A 600 27.62 -9.75 6.35
N LEU A 601 28.56 -9.34 7.21
CA LEU A 601 28.53 -8.01 7.83
C LEU A 601 28.59 -6.88 6.80
N THR A 602 29.35 -7.09 5.72
CA THR A 602 29.45 -6.13 4.63
C THR A 602 28.12 -5.99 3.89
N ILE A 603 27.39 -7.08 3.65
CA ILE A 603 26.05 -7.02 3.03
C ILE A 603 25.08 -6.23 3.91
N LEU A 604 25.09 -6.47 5.23
CA LEU A 604 24.26 -5.72 6.18
C LEU A 604 24.59 -4.23 6.20
N ALA A 605 25.88 -3.88 6.03
CA ALA A 605 26.31 -2.49 5.92
C ALA A 605 25.92 -1.84 4.59
N LEU A 606 25.87 -2.61 3.49
CA LEU A 606 25.43 -2.12 2.18
C LEU A 606 23.90 -1.98 2.08
N GLU A 607 23.15 -2.85 2.74
CA GLU A 607 21.68 -2.91 2.68
C GLU A 607 21.07 -2.81 4.08
N PRO A 608 21.06 -1.61 4.70
CA PRO A 608 20.41 -1.40 5.99
C PRO A 608 18.90 -1.64 5.93
N THR A 609 18.30 -1.61 4.73
CA THR A 609 16.88 -1.94 4.49
C THR A 609 16.53 -3.39 4.85
N LEU A 610 17.51 -4.31 4.86
CA LEU A 610 17.29 -5.71 5.28
C LEU A 610 16.93 -5.86 6.76
N LEU A 611 17.22 -4.84 7.57
CA LEU A 611 16.89 -4.83 9.00
C LEU A 611 15.55 -4.15 9.27
N GLN A 612 14.84 -3.71 8.22
CA GLN A 612 13.59 -2.96 8.36
C GLN A 612 12.40 -3.88 8.23
N THR A 613 11.38 -3.62 9.05
CA THR A 613 10.11 -4.33 8.95
C THR A 613 9.24 -3.66 7.89
N PRO A 614 8.64 -4.43 6.96
CA PRO A 614 7.64 -3.88 6.06
C PRO A 614 6.46 -3.35 6.88
N ARG A 615 5.79 -2.32 6.38
CA ARG A 615 4.57 -1.76 6.99
C ARG A 615 3.60 -2.89 7.35
N GLY A 616 3.14 -2.91 8.60
CA GLY A 616 1.87 -3.56 8.89
C GLY A 616 0.78 -2.83 8.10
N GLN A 617 -0.16 -3.57 7.51
CA GLN A 617 -1.30 -2.98 6.82
C GLN A 617 -2.09 -2.10 7.80
N VAL A 618 -1.76 -0.82 7.86
CA VAL A 618 -2.61 0.15 8.55
C VAL A 618 -3.70 0.48 7.55
N SER A 619 -4.86 -0.13 7.73
CA SER A 619 -6.08 0.27 7.04
C SER A 619 -6.31 1.76 7.33
N VAL A 620 -5.92 2.64 6.40
CA VAL A 620 -6.24 4.05 6.50
C VAL A 620 -7.71 4.19 6.12
N ALA A 621 -8.57 3.87 7.08
CA ALA A 621 -10.00 3.94 6.97
C ALA A 621 -10.43 5.40 6.85
N GLY A 622 -10.71 5.81 5.62
CA GLY A 622 -11.56 6.93 5.31
C GLY A 622 -12.53 6.49 4.23
N PHE A 623 -13.53 5.67 4.59
CA PHE A 623 -14.59 5.06 3.75
C PHE A 623 -14.51 3.56 3.42
N ASP A 624 -13.97 2.72 4.29
CA ASP A 624 -14.34 1.30 4.26
C ASP A 624 -15.46 1.04 5.28
N PHE A 625 -16.65 0.79 4.74
CA PHE A 625 -17.84 0.43 5.50
C PHE A 625 -17.56 -0.86 6.31
N ALA A 626 -18.10 -0.87 7.54
CA ALA A 626 -18.05 -1.87 8.61
C ALA A 626 -18.02 -3.38 8.27
N LEU A 627 -18.15 -3.81 7.01
CA LEU A 627 -18.13 -5.21 6.57
C LEU A 627 -16.72 -5.79 6.44
N ALA A 628 -15.75 -5.03 5.92
CA ALA A 628 -14.36 -5.48 5.78
C ALA A 628 -13.70 -5.70 7.15
N ASN A 629 -13.98 -4.80 8.11
CA ASN A 629 -13.55 -4.94 9.50
C ASN A 629 -14.25 -6.08 10.26
N LEU A 630 -15.46 -6.48 9.85
CA LEU A 630 -16.14 -7.64 10.44
C LEU A 630 -15.61 -8.98 9.90
N LEU A 631 -15.21 -9.02 8.63
CA LEU A 631 -14.59 -10.21 8.03
C LEU A 631 -13.11 -10.39 8.42
N SER A 632 -12.37 -9.30 8.64
CA SER A 632 -11.00 -9.38 9.16
C SER A 632 -10.97 -9.84 10.62
N TYR A 633 -11.93 -9.41 11.45
CA TYR A 633 -12.06 -9.87 12.84
C TYR A 633 -12.50 -11.34 12.95
N ALA A 634 -13.24 -11.85 11.97
CA ALA A 634 -13.68 -13.25 11.94
C ALA A 634 -12.56 -14.24 11.55
N ASN A 635 -11.40 -13.74 11.10
CA ASN A 635 -10.28 -14.54 10.59
C ASN A 635 -9.01 -14.46 11.47
N GLU A 636 -9.05 -13.82 12.64
CA GLU A 636 -7.89 -13.72 13.53
C GLU A 636 -7.75 -14.94 14.47
N GLU A 637 -7.50 -16.10 13.87
CA GLU A 637 -6.64 -17.14 14.48
C GLU A 637 -5.54 -17.48 13.46
N SER A 638 -4.61 -16.54 13.23
CA SER A 638 -3.37 -16.84 12.51
C SER A 638 -2.20 -16.19 13.22
N MET A 639 -1.80 -16.77 14.36
CA MET A 639 -0.47 -16.57 14.93
C MET A 639 0.56 -17.51 14.29
N GLU A 640 0.42 -17.76 12.99
CA GLU A 640 1.34 -18.50 12.14
C GLU A 640 1.42 -17.74 10.81
N ASP A 641 2.49 -16.96 10.60
CA ASP A 641 3.31 -16.98 9.38
C ASP A 641 4.39 -15.89 9.26
N ASN A 642 4.67 -15.10 10.30
CA ASN A 642 5.67 -14.03 10.20
C ASN A 642 6.86 -14.20 11.14
N LEU A 643 7.66 -15.26 10.94
CA LEU A 643 9.10 -15.11 11.19
C LEU A 643 9.63 -14.18 10.11
N THR A 644 9.66 -12.87 10.40
CA THR A 644 10.16 -11.83 9.50
C THR A 644 11.55 -12.21 8.98
N GLY A 645 11.84 -11.96 7.70
CA GLY A 645 13.17 -12.24 7.12
C GLY A 645 14.32 -11.61 7.91
N VAL A 646 14.04 -10.48 8.59
CA VAL A 646 14.93 -9.80 9.54
C VAL A 646 15.40 -10.74 10.66
N THR A 647 14.49 -11.54 11.24
CA THR A 647 14.80 -12.45 12.34
C THR A 647 15.80 -13.54 11.93
N TRP A 648 15.62 -14.13 10.74
CA TRP A 648 16.54 -15.13 10.19
C TRP A 648 17.94 -14.55 9.91
N ILE A 649 18.01 -13.32 9.42
CA ILE A 649 19.27 -12.62 9.13
C ILE A 649 20.04 -12.32 10.42
N ILE A 650 19.38 -11.80 11.45
CA ILE A 650 20.00 -11.51 12.75
C ILE A 650 20.48 -12.80 13.41
N ALA A 651 19.63 -13.83 13.47
CA ALA A 651 19.99 -15.13 14.03
C ALA A 651 21.16 -15.78 13.29
N GLY A 652 21.17 -15.72 11.95
CA GLY A 652 22.25 -16.22 11.11
C GLY A 652 23.58 -15.49 11.34
N THR A 653 23.54 -14.17 11.58
CA THR A 653 24.72 -13.38 11.91
C THR A 653 25.35 -13.81 13.24
N PHE A 654 24.52 -13.97 14.28
CA PHE A 654 25.01 -14.45 15.58
C PHE A 654 25.55 -15.88 15.49
N LEU A 655 24.90 -16.76 14.74
CA LEU A 655 25.39 -18.11 14.49
C LEU A 655 26.78 -18.09 13.82
N ALA A 656 26.98 -17.24 12.81
CA ALA A 656 28.28 -17.11 12.12
C ALA A 656 29.39 -16.61 13.06
N ILE A 657 29.09 -15.64 13.93
CA ILE A 657 30.03 -15.16 14.96
C ILE A 657 30.45 -16.31 15.88
N GLN A 658 29.49 -17.11 16.36
CA GLN A 658 29.76 -18.24 17.26
C GLN A 658 30.60 -19.33 16.59
N ILE A 659 30.35 -19.62 15.30
CA ILE A 659 31.17 -20.55 14.51
C ILE A 659 32.62 -20.06 14.40
N VAL A 660 32.85 -18.76 14.17
CA VAL A 660 34.21 -18.19 14.11
C VAL A 660 34.94 -18.33 15.45
N ILE A 661 34.27 -18.04 16.56
CA ILE A 661 34.83 -18.17 17.91
C ILE A 661 35.16 -19.65 18.20
N PHE A 662 34.24 -20.55 17.88
CA PHE A 662 34.44 -22.00 18.04
C PHE A 662 35.66 -22.49 17.26
N MET A 663 35.79 -22.09 15.98
CA MET A 663 36.95 -22.45 15.15
C MET A 663 38.26 -21.83 15.68
N PHE A 664 38.22 -20.63 16.24
CA PHE A 664 39.38 -20.02 16.89
C PHE A 664 39.83 -20.81 18.12
N CYS A 665 38.89 -21.20 18.99
CA CYS A 665 39.17 -22.02 20.17
C CYS A 665 39.72 -23.39 19.80
N PHE A 666 39.10 -24.06 18.82
CA PHE A 666 39.56 -25.37 18.33
C PHE A 666 40.96 -25.27 17.69
N SER A 667 41.24 -24.18 16.98
CA SER A 667 42.59 -23.85 16.49
C SER A 667 43.58 -23.73 17.64
N ARG A 668 43.27 -22.99 18.71
CA ARG A 668 44.17 -22.87 19.86
C ARG A 668 44.44 -24.19 20.57
N ILE A 669 43.41 -25.03 20.76
CA ILE A 669 43.58 -26.37 21.33
C ILE A 669 44.49 -27.24 20.44
N SER A 670 44.35 -27.15 19.11
CA SER A 670 45.21 -27.87 18.18
C SER A 670 46.67 -27.37 18.20
N GLU A 671 46.90 -26.09 18.46
CA GLU A 671 48.23 -25.49 18.65
C GLU A 671 48.90 -26.10 19.90
N VAL A 672 48.21 -26.06 21.05
CA VAL A 672 48.70 -26.61 22.34
C VAL A 672 48.95 -28.13 22.25
N LYS A 673 48.15 -28.87 21.45
CA LYS A 673 48.35 -30.31 21.24
C LYS A 673 49.68 -30.64 20.56
N LYS A 674 50.11 -29.81 19.62
CA LYS A 674 51.31 -30.05 18.81
C LYS A 674 52.61 -29.59 19.44
N GLU A 675 52.57 -28.69 20.41
CA GLU A 675 53.79 -28.24 21.07
C GLU A 675 54.49 -29.39 21.80
N GLU A 676 55.79 -29.57 21.61
CA GLU A 676 56.59 -30.58 22.30
C GLU A 676 56.99 -30.06 23.69
N MET A 677 56.06 -30.16 24.65
CA MET A 677 56.27 -29.69 26.03
C MET A 677 55.77 -30.70 27.05
N LYS A 678 56.31 -30.63 28.27
CA LYS A 678 55.88 -31.46 29.40
C LYS A 678 54.36 -31.32 29.61
N PRO A 679 53.63 -32.43 29.84
CA PRO A 679 52.20 -32.48 30.16
C PRO A 679 51.74 -31.45 31.20
N SER A 680 52.54 -31.19 32.24
CA SER A 680 52.24 -30.17 33.25
C SER A 680 52.20 -28.75 32.67
N LEU A 681 53.10 -28.41 31.75
CA LEU A 681 53.13 -27.11 31.09
C LEU A 681 51.96 -26.95 30.10
N LYS A 682 51.55 -28.03 29.44
CA LYS A 682 50.37 -28.04 28.56
C LYS A 682 49.07 -27.83 29.32
N LEU A 683 48.96 -28.38 30.53
CA LEU A 683 47.82 -28.14 31.42
C LEU A 683 47.76 -26.67 31.84
N ASN A 684 48.87 -26.07 32.26
CA ASN A 684 48.91 -24.65 32.64
C ASN A 684 48.57 -23.70 31.47
N LEU A 685 48.99 -24.04 30.24
CA LEU A 685 48.61 -23.26 29.05
C LEU A 685 47.14 -23.42 28.69
N LEU A 686 46.56 -24.61 28.90
CA LEU A 686 45.13 -24.84 28.68
C LEU A 686 44.29 -24.08 29.71
N ASP A 687 44.74 -24.03 30.97
CA ASP A 687 44.08 -23.26 32.04
C ASP A 687 44.19 -21.74 31.78
N ASN A 688 45.30 -21.26 31.20
CA ASN A 688 45.44 -19.83 30.82
C ASN A 688 44.50 -19.42 29.67
N GLU A 689 44.12 -20.35 28.80
CA GLU A 689 43.19 -20.13 27.69
C GLU A 689 41.72 -20.37 28.10
N GLU A 690 41.43 -20.64 29.37
CA GLU A 690 40.06 -20.92 29.85
C GLU A 690 39.10 -19.74 29.59
N ASN A 691 39.56 -18.50 29.81
CA ASN A 691 38.82 -17.28 29.48
C ASN A 691 38.52 -17.15 27.98
N LEU A 692 39.42 -17.66 27.12
CA LEU A 692 39.18 -17.67 25.67
C LEU A 692 38.11 -18.70 25.30
N PHE A 693 38.06 -19.85 25.98
CA PHE A 693 37.02 -20.85 25.77
C PHE A 693 35.63 -20.38 26.22
N ASP A 694 35.57 -19.43 27.16
CA ASP A 694 34.33 -18.77 27.58
C ASP A 694 33.95 -17.54 26.73
N LEU A 695 34.75 -17.18 25.72
CA LEU A 695 34.48 -16.04 24.83
C LEU A 695 33.12 -16.14 24.12
N GLY A 696 32.70 -17.35 23.75
CA GLY A 696 31.39 -17.56 23.11
C GLY A 696 30.21 -17.15 24.01
N LEU A 697 30.36 -17.33 25.33
CA LEU A 697 29.37 -16.93 26.32
C LEU A 697 29.35 -15.40 26.49
N TYR A 698 30.52 -14.76 26.59
CA TYR A 698 30.62 -13.30 26.68
C TYR A 698 30.05 -12.60 25.45
N VAL A 699 30.32 -13.11 24.26
CA VAL A 699 29.77 -12.58 23.01
C VAL A 699 28.27 -12.84 22.92
N GLY A 700 27.79 -14.00 23.39
CA GLY A 700 26.36 -14.30 23.47
C GLY A 700 25.60 -13.30 24.36
N LEU A 701 26.12 -13.03 25.56
CA LEU A 701 25.59 -12.01 26.48
C LEU A 701 25.72 -10.59 25.93
N GLY A 702 26.85 -10.24 25.32
CA GLY A 702 27.02 -8.96 24.63
C GLY A 702 25.99 -8.77 23.52
N GLY A 703 25.71 -9.82 22.75
CA GLY A 703 24.68 -9.82 21.70
C GLY A 703 23.27 -9.61 22.22
N THR A 704 22.92 -10.14 23.40
CA THR A 704 21.63 -9.82 24.07
C THR A 704 21.53 -8.37 24.47
N VAL A 705 22.58 -7.80 25.08
CA VAL A 705 22.58 -6.38 25.47
C VAL A 705 22.46 -5.50 24.23
N PHE A 706 23.21 -5.82 23.16
CA PHE A 706 23.12 -5.10 21.90
C PHE A 706 21.74 -5.20 21.26
N SER A 707 21.10 -6.38 21.27
CA SER A 707 19.75 -6.57 20.74
C SER A 707 18.69 -5.81 21.54
N LEU A 708 18.84 -5.73 22.87
CA LEU A 708 17.97 -4.93 23.74
C LEU A 708 18.17 -3.41 23.53
N ILE A 709 19.39 -2.95 23.28
CA ILE A 709 19.66 -1.56 22.89
C ILE A 709 19.00 -1.26 21.54
N LEU A 710 19.14 -2.17 20.57
CA LEU A 710 18.53 -2.02 19.25
C LEU A 710 16.99 -1.96 19.35
N LEU A 711 16.38 -2.77 20.23
CA LEU A 711 14.95 -2.72 20.56
C LEU A 711 14.54 -1.33 21.09
N LEU A 712 15.33 -0.76 22.00
CA LEU A 712 15.02 0.53 22.63
C LEU A 712 15.11 1.71 21.63
N VAL A 713 15.98 1.60 20.62
CA VAL A 713 16.19 2.63 19.59
C VAL A 713 15.23 2.48 18.41
N LEU A 714 14.93 1.24 17.97
CA LEU A 714 14.13 0.96 16.76
C LEU A 714 12.66 0.59 17.05
N GLY A 715 12.27 0.39 18.32
CA GLY A 715 10.86 0.21 18.72
C GLY A 715 10.19 -1.10 18.29
N THR A 716 10.91 -2.02 17.63
CA THR A 716 10.41 -3.32 17.18
C THR A 716 10.44 -4.35 18.30
N LYS A 717 9.29 -4.60 18.94
CA LYS A 717 9.23 -5.43 20.16
C LYS A 717 9.43 -6.93 19.93
N ASN A 718 8.94 -7.52 18.84
CA ASN A 718 8.92 -8.98 18.73
C ASN A 718 10.23 -9.56 18.12
N ASP A 719 10.70 -8.99 17.02
CA ASP A 719 11.84 -9.53 16.27
C ASP A 719 13.18 -9.39 17.02
N ALA A 720 13.35 -8.28 17.74
CA ALA A 720 14.56 -8.02 18.53
C ALA A 720 14.67 -8.93 19.77
N LEU A 721 13.54 -9.35 20.36
CA LEU A 721 13.55 -10.32 21.47
C LEU A 721 14.02 -11.70 20.99
N ILE A 722 13.57 -12.15 19.81
CA ILE A 722 14.01 -13.43 19.24
C ILE A 722 15.51 -13.40 18.94
N GLY A 723 16.03 -12.29 18.39
CA GLY A 723 17.46 -12.08 18.19
C GLY A 723 18.28 -12.15 19.49
N ALA A 724 17.75 -11.59 20.57
CA ALA A 724 18.37 -11.65 21.90
C ALA A 724 18.46 -13.11 22.41
N TYR A 725 17.35 -13.85 22.42
CA TYR A 725 17.34 -15.24 22.93
C TYR A 725 18.19 -16.19 22.08
N THR A 726 18.23 -16.01 20.76
CA THR A 726 19.02 -16.85 19.86
C THR A 726 20.53 -16.63 20.05
N SER A 727 20.98 -15.39 20.28
CA SER A 727 22.40 -15.07 20.54
C SER A 727 22.95 -15.79 21.78
N THR A 728 22.23 -15.75 22.91
CA THR A 728 22.65 -16.43 24.15
C THR A 728 22.56 -17.94 24.03
N LEU A 729 21.50 -18.46 23.40
CA LEU A 729 21.34 -19.90 23.18
C LEU A 729 22.51 -20.47 22.39
N PHE A 730 22.90 -19.84 21.27
CA PHE A 730 24.05 -20.29 20.49
C PHE A 730 25.36 -20.17 21.29
N GLY A 731 25.56 -19.09 22.04
CA GLY A 731 26.75 -18.93 22.90
C GLY A 731 26.91 -20.07 23.92
N ILE A 732 25.83 -20.42 24.62
CA ILE A 732 25.83 -21.53 25.59
C ILE A 732 26.10 -22.86 24.89
N LEU A 733 25.41 -23.13 23.78
CA LEU A 733 25.50 -24.40 23.06
C LEU A 733 26.91 -24.66 22.52
N PHE A 734 27.54 -23.67 21.86
CA PHE A 734 28.88 -23.82 21.29
C PHE A 734 29.97 -23.93 22.36
N VAL A 735 29.88 -23.17 23.46
CA VAL A 735 30.83 -23.30 24.60
C VAL A 735 30.67 -24.66 25.28
N ALA A 736 29.44 -25.11 25.52
CA ALA A 736 29.19 -26.43 26.09
C ALA A 736 29.73 -27.55 25.19
N ALA A 737 29.48 -27.48 23.88
CA ALA A 737 30.00 -28.44 22.91
C ALA A 737 31.54 -28.46 22.91
N LEU A 738 32.19 -27.30 22.90
CA LEU A 738 33.65 -27.19 22.98
C LEU A 738 34.21 -27.80 24.28
N LYS A 739 33.65 -27.43 25.44
CA LYS A 739 34.15 -27.89 26.74
C LYS A 739 33.92 -29.39 26.95
N ILE A 740 32.74 -29.91 26.60
CA ILE A 740 32.38 -31.32 26.82
C ILE A 740 33.11 -32.24 25.85
N PHE A 741 33.09 -31.95 24.55
CA PHE A 741 33.59 -32.89 23.53
C PHE A 741 35.07 -32.72 23.21
N VAL A 742 35.65 -31.54 23.44
CA VAL A 742 37.04 -31.25 23.04
C VAL A 742 37.95 -31.04 24.25
N VAL A 743 37.62 -30.09 25.13
CA VAL A 743 38.52 -29.69 26.23
C VAL A 743 38.60 -30.78 27.30
N ARG A 744 37.46 -31.30 27.78
CA ARG A 744 37.40 -32.30 28.86
C ARG A 744 38.15 -33.60 28.53
N PRO A 745 37.94 -34.27 27.38
CA PRO A 745 38.69 -35.49 27.06
C PRO A 745 40.19 -35.21 26.89
N TYR A 746 40.55 -34.05 26.33
CA TYR A 746 41.96 -33.66 26.19
C TYR A 746 42.64 -33.38 27.53
N ARG A 747 41.95 -32.68 28.45
CA ARG A 747 42.42 -32.44 29.83
C ARG A 747 42.61 -33.76 30.57
N ASN A 748 41.64 -34.68 30.49
CA ASN A 748 41.74 -36.00 31.10
C ASN A 748 42.94 -36.79 30.57
N HIS A 749 43.19 -36.76 29.25
CA HIS A 749 44.35 -37.42 28.64
C HIS A 749 45.68 -36.85 29.13
N LEU A 750 45.77 -35.52 29.31
CA LEU A 750 46.96 -34.86 29.84
C LEU A 750 47.18 -35.16 31.33
N LEU A 751 46.12 -35.23 32.13
CA LEU A 751 46.19 -35.58 33.55
C LEU A 751 46.69 -37.02 33.76
N VAL A 752 46.23 -37.98 32.94
CA VAL A 752 46.73 -39.36 32.96
C VAL A 752 48.22 -39.39 32.60
N LYS A 753 48.64 -38.69 31.54
CA LYS A 753 50.06 -38.59 31.16
C LYS A 753 50.93 -37.92 32.22
N GLN A 754 50.41 -36.90 32.90
CA GLN A 754 51.11 -36.25 34.01
C GLN A 754 51.24 -37.17 35.24
N ALA A 755 50.21 -37.97 35.52
CA ALA A 755 50.25 -38.97 36.59
C ALA A 755 51.26 -40.09 36.29
N ASP A 756 51.36 -40.51 35.02
CA ASP A 756 52.38 -41.45 34.56
C ASP A 756 53.79 -40.86 34.66
N GLU A 757 54.01 -39.60 34.27
CA GLU A 757 55.32 -38.94 34.42
C GLU A 757 55.76 -38.81 35.88
N LYS A 758 54.85 -38.45 36.79
CA LYS A 758 55.14 -38.40 38.24
C LYS A 758 55.45 -39.77 38.85
N ARG A 759 55.08 -40.87 38.18
CA ARG A 759 55.37 -42.25 38.61
C ARG A 759 56.79 -42.70 38.25
N TYR A 760 57.45 -42.00 37.32
CA TYR A 760 58.79 -42.31 36.81
C TYR A 760 59.83 -41.20 37.14
N GLU A 761 59.46 -40.16 37.89
CA GLU A 761 60.42 -39.24 38.52
C GLU A 761 60.99 -39.95 39.78
N PRO A 762 62.32 -40.10 39.91
CA PRO A 762 62.96 -40.76 41.05
C PRO A 762 62.85 -39.97 42.36
#